data_AF-A0A194X227-F1
#
_entry.id   AF-A0A194X227-F1
#
_cell.length_a   1.000
_cell.length_b   1.000
_cell.length_c   1.000
_cell.angle_alpha   90.00
_cell.angle_beta   90.00
_cell.angle_gamma   90.00
#
_symmetry.space_group_name_H-M   'P 1'
#
loop_
_entity.id
_entity.type
_entity.pdbx_description
1 polymer ?
#
loop_
_entity_poly.entity_id
_entity_poly.type
_entity_poly.pdbx_seq_one_letter_code
_entity_poly.pdbx_strand_id
1 'polypeptide(L)'
;MALGLRSLLGGVVIFLAALVSATVDPVVIKGSHFFYQTNGSEFFIRGITYQPPSNSTPIDPLSVSLNCMRDIQFLSDLTTNVIRVSYIDSASDHSACMTALQTAGIYVLVDLPGTATINSTNPEWNLDIYGAWVQTIDAMAGFTNVLGFFAGDNVVTNSSNSPAAAFVKAAVRDLKSYIATKGYRPIPVGYEMSASDNYDVASLYMTCTNSSQSIDFLGISDFNWCTNNTYVNSGYENIINQYATYTVPVFFAEYGCKDVATVPREFDEVAYIYGTQMTNVISGGIVYEYFQDDENKGLVSIVSNSVVSPLPDFTSYSSQIAKITPSSTFASNYTVTNTITQSCPTTAFSASPTLPPIVNKDVCSCMVNSLQCVARSPLNSSTTTSLLEGICGTNSINCPALHGDGSTGIYGSYSMCNVTERLSWALDMKYQDNLVGCTDDPDATTQETDESYDCENVYEQAGAVGTGTITSFPTLTTATNIGYPSDSLTPSYYYGDDSNSLSGGAIAGIAIGSILGVAAIASGCAWFFCLRRRGFKRQNSESSNGNPRNSTPADHLFPPRNMRGGSASVISDDSRDMSELPQFDGSYIGQSSTQWSRTELHSIQSEVPAGYRSIIERDAAISEMHTPVSRGSDLEHPSPVIPPSPMGSEKELPAFRTRMEDKSLPSMKLLSPMIKVSPV
;
A
#
# COMPACT_ATOMS: atom_id res chain seq x y z
N MET A 1 57.60 -13.11 1.95
CA MET A 1 56.38 -12.80 1.17
C MET A 1 55.19 -13.74 1.42
N ALA A 2 55.27 -14.74 2.31
CA ALA A 2 54.18 -15.71 2.51
C ALA A 2 53.32 -15.51 3.79
N LEU A 3 53.64 -14.55 4.66
CA LEU A 3 52.84 -14.27 5.89
C LEU A 3 51.79 -13.16 5.73
N GLY A 4 51.84 -12.35 4.67
CA GLY A 4 50.88 -11.26 4.45
C GLY A 4 49.56 -11.67 3.80
N LEU A 5 49.50 -12.87 3.19
CA LEU A 5 48.34 -13.29 2.39
C LEU A 5 47.24 -13.98 3.22
N ARG A 6 47.58 -14.54 4.39
CA ARG A 6 46.60 -15.23 5.26
C ARG A 6 45.72 -14.28 6.07
N SER A 7 46.21 -13.08 6.37
CA SER A 7 45.45 -12.05 7.10
C SER A 7 44.47 -11.29 6.19
N LEU A 8 44.72 -11.25 4.88
CA LEU A 8 43.80 -10.64 3.91
C LEU A 8 42.60 -11.54 3.60
N LEU A 9 42.80 -12.86 3.49
CA LEU A 9 41.69 -13.80 3.25
C LEU A 9 40.73 -13.90 4.45
N GLY A 10 41.22 -13.80 5.68
CA GLY A 10 40.37 -13.78 6.88
C GLY A 10 39.48 -12.54 6.96
N GLY A 11 39.99 -11.38 6.54
CA GLY A 11 39.22 -10.13 6.49
C GLY A 11 38.14 -10.12 5.40
N VAL A 12 38.42 -10.74 4.25
CA VAL A 12 37.48 -10.83 3.13
C VAL A 12 36.30 -11.77 3.44
N VAL A 13 36.53 -12.89 4.14
CA VAL A 13 35.44 -13.81 4.55
C VAL A 13 34.57 -13.19 5.65
N ILE A 14 35.13 -12.37 6.55
CA ILE A 14 34.35 -11.66 7.58
C ILE A 14 33.54 -10.51 6.98
N PHE A 15 34.04 -9.83 5.95
CA PHE A 15 33.26 -8.82 5.21
C PHE A 15 32.18 -9.44 4.32
N LEU A 16 32.41 -10.62 3.75
CA LEU A 16 31.39 -11.35 2.97
C LEU A 16 30.31 -11.98 3.86
N ALA A 17 30.64 -12.37 5.11
CA ALA A 17 29.65 -12.86 6.08
C ALA A 17 28.82 -11.74 6.73
N ALA A 18 29.28 -10.48 6.66
CA ALA A 18 28.53 -9.30 7.11
C ALA A 18 27.60 -8.70 6.03
N LEU A 19 27.60 -9.27 4.81
CA LEU A 19 26.61 -9.00 3.77
C LEU A 19 25.45 -10.00 3.79
N VAL A 20 25.20 -10.64 4.94
CA VAL A 20 23.83 -11.06 5.23
C VAL A 20 23.06 -9.77 5.42
N SER A 21 22.51 -9.23 4.33
CA SER A 21 21.38 -8.31 4.43
C SER A 21 20.45 -8.95 5.44
N ALA A 22 20.24 -8.29 6.58
CA ALA A 22 19.31 -8.77 7.57
C ALA A 22 17.93 -8.62 6.93
N THR A 23 17.53 -9.62 6.14
CA THR A 23 16.21 -9.70 5.54
C THR A 23 15.23 -9.62 6.69
N VAL A 24 14.33 -8.64 6.65
CA VAL A 24 13.27 -8.56 7.66
C VAL A 24 12.47 -9.86 7.63
N ASP A 25 12.07 -10.34 8.80
CA ASP A 25 11.35 -11.60 8.96
C ASP A 25 10.00 -11.54 8.24
N PRO A 26 9.75 -12.28 7.14
CA PRO A 26 8.52 -12.14 6.38
C PRO A 26 7.26 -12.27 7.26
N VAL A 27 6.22 -11.53 6.92
CA VAL A 27 4.92 -11.62 7.60
C VAL A 27 4.04 -12.62 6.86
N VAL A 28 3.40 -13.51 7.61
CA VAL A 28 2.50 -14.55 7.10
C VAL A 28 1.12 -14.41 7.72
N ILE A 29 0.10 -14.93 7.03
CA ILE A 29 -1.28 -14.92 7.49
C ILE A 29 -1.62 -16.29 8.11
N LYS A 30 -2.24 -16.29 9.28
CA LYS A 30 -2.87 -17.47 9.88
C LYS A 30 -4.26 -17.10 10.37
N GLY A 31 -5.29 -17.65 9.75
CA GLY A 31 -6.67 -17.24 10.01
C GLY A 31 -6.85 -15.75 9.74
N SER A 32 -7.43 -15.01 10.69
CA SER A 32 -7.69 -13.57 10.58
C SER A 32 -6.58 -12.67 11.13
N HIS A 33 -5.35 -13.17 11.32
CA HIS A 33 -4.25 -12.40 11.91
C HIS A 33 -2.94 -12.56 11.13
N PHE A 34 -2.08 -11.55 11.24
CA PHE A 34 -0.72 -11.56 10.72
C PHE A 34 0.28 -11.99 11.81
N PHE A 35 1.32 -12.71 11.40
CA PHE A 35 2.39 -13.15 12.29
C PHE A 35 3.74 -13.01 11.60
N TYR A 36 4.77 -12.66 12.37
CA TYR A 36 6.15 -12.81 11.92
C TYR A 36 6.48 -14.30 11.71
N GLN A 37 7.03 -14.64 10.55
CA GLN A 37 7.22 -16.04 10.14
C GLN A 37 8.19 -16.81 11.06
N THR A 38 9.26 -16.17 11.51
CA THR A 38 10.33 -16.84 12.25
C THR A 38 10.06 -16.90 13.75
N ASN A 39 9.68 -15.77 14.37
CA ASN A 39 9.47 -15.73 15.82
C ASN A 39 8.02 -16.03 16.24
N GLY A 40 7.08 -16.03 15.29
CA GLY A 40 5.68 -16.34 15.50
C GLY A 40 4.89 -15.31 16.30
N SER A 41 5.44 -14.17 16.69
CA SER A 41 4.66 -13.13 17.38
C SER A 41 3.67 -12.48 16.43
N GLU A 42 2.52 -12.08 16.94
CA GLU A 42 1.51 -11.35 16.20
C GLU A 42 2.06 -10.03 15.63
N PHE A 43 1.70 -9.74 14.39
CA PHE A 43 2.09 -8.53 13.68
C PHE A 43 0.89 -7.58 13.61
N PHE A 44 0.99 -6.44 14.28
CA PHE A 44 0.04 -5.34 14.13
C PHE A 44 0.61 -4.28 13.20
N ILE A 45 -0.18 -3.87 12.21
CA ILE A 45 0.14 -2.79 11.27
C ILE A 45 0.11 -1.47 12.03
N ARG A 46 1.25 -0.77 12.08
CA ARG A 46 1.42 0.62 12.49
C ARG A 46 1.88 1.38 11.26
N GLY A 47 0.89 1.72 10.44
CA GLY A 47 1.09 2.16 9.08
C GLY A 47 0.99 3.67 8.90
N ILE A 48 1.58 4.16 7.81
CA ILE A 48 1.37 5.52 7.29
C ILE A 48 1.23 5.47 5.75
N THR A 49 0.26 6.18 5.19
CA THR A 49 0.17 6.42 3.73
C THR A 49 1.35 7.29 3.29
N TYR A 50 2.19 6.77 2.40
CA TYR A 50 3.49 7.35 2.02
C TYR A 50 3.52 7.64 0.52
N GLN A 51 2.67 8.56 0.07
CA GLN A 51 2.54 8.92 -1.34
C GLN A 51 2.73 10.44 -1.50
N PRO A 52 3.80 10.91 -2.16
CA PRO A 52 4.01 12.34 -2.39
C PRO A 52 2.88 12.93 -3.25
N PRO A 53 2.42 14.16 -2.95
CA PRO A 53 1.41 14.82 -3.76
C PRO A 53 1.94 15.09 -5.18
N SER A 54 1.07 14.96 -6.18
CA SER A 54 1.41 15.23 -7.57
C SER A 54 0.28 15.96 -8.29
N ASN A 55 0.63 16.92 -9.17
CA ASN A 55 -0.34 17.70 -9.95
C ASN A 55 -0.70 17.06 -11.30
N SER A 56 -0.05 15.96 -11.69
CA SER A 56 -0.31 15.32 -12.97
C SER A 56 0.11 13.85 -12.99
N THR A 57 1.40 13.60 -12.78
CA THR A 57 2.00 12.28 -12.92
C THR A 57 2.28 11.74 -11.53
N PRO A 58 1.73 10.57 -11.17
CA PRO A 58 2.05 9.91 -9.92
C PRO A 58 3.56 9.80 -9.72
N ILE A 59 4.02 10.10 -8.52
CA ILE A 59 5.44 10.06 -8.15
C ILE A 59 5.67 8.74 -7.45
N ASP A 60 6.62 7.94 -7.93
CA ASP A 60 7.06 6.74 -7.20
C ASP A 60 7.98 7.16 -6.03
N PRO A 61 7.54 7.01 -4.77
CA PRO A 61 8.32 7.46 -3.61
C PRO A 61 9.51 6.54 -3.29
N LEU A 62 9.57 5.36 -3.89
CA LEU A 62 10.58 4.32 -3.65
C LEU A 62 11.65 4.29 -4.76
N SER A 63 11.44 5.00 -5.88
CA SER A 63 12.40 5.10 -6.98
C SER A 63 13.60 6.01 -6.69
N VAL A 64 13.46 6.96 -5.75
CA VAL A 64 14.52 7.94 -5.41
C VAL A 64 15.07 7.69 -4.02
N SER A 65 16.21 6.98 -3.95
CA SER A 65 16.88 6.58 -2.71
C SER A 65 17.06 7.69 -1.67
N LEU A 66 17.43 8.90 -2.09
CA LEU A 66 17.64 10.02 -1.17
C LEU A 66 16.35 10.47 -0.46
N ASN A 67 15.19 10.34 -1.10
CA ASN A 67 13.91 10.76 -0.52
C ASN A 67 13.48 9.79 0.58
N CYS A 68 13.44 8.49 0.29
CA CYS A 68 13.08 7.50 1.30
C CYS A 68 14.09 7.47 2.47
N MET A 69 15.40 7.62 2.21
CA MET A 69 16.42 7.65 3.26
C MET A 69 16.28 8.87 4.18
N ARG A 70 15.89 10.02 3.64
CA ARG A 70 15.57 11.22 4.44
C ARG A 70 14.39 10.96 5.38
N ASP A 71 13.38 10.26 4.90
CA ASP A 71 12.10 10.08 5.60
C ASP A 71 12.11 8.93 6.62
N ILE A 72 12.97 7.92 6.46
CA ILE A 72 13.05 6.75 7.35
C ILE A 72 13.23 7.11 8.83
N GLN A 73 14.02 8.15 9.15
CA GLN A 73 14.19 8.56 10.55
C GLN A 73 12.86 9.07 11.14
N PHE A 74 12.12 9.88 10.40
CA PHE A 74 10.82 10.38 10.82
C PHE A 74 9.79 9.25 10.95
N LEU A 75 9.76 8.31 10.00
CA LEU A 75 8.92 7.12 10.09
C LEU A 75 9.25 6.29 11.34
N SER A 76 10.54 6.16 11.67
CA SER A 76 11.01 5.45 12.88
C SER A 76 10.59 6.16 14.17
N ASP A 77 10.67 7.49 14.21
CA ASP A 77 10.23 8.32 15.35
C ASP A 77 8.70 8.21 15.58
N LEU A 78 7.94 7.86 14.52
CA LEU A 78 6.52 7.55 14.58
C LEU A 78 6.23 6.06 14.88
N THR A 79 7.25 5.25 15.17
CA THR A 79 7.13 3.80 15.41
C THR A 79 6.51 3.00 14.25
N THR A 80 6.63 3.54 13.03
CA THR A 80 6.06 2.97 11.82
C THR A 80 6.71 1.63 11.50
N ASN A 81 5.91 0.62 11.19
CA ASN A 81 6.40 -0.65 10.65
C ASN A 81 5.79 -0.99 9.29
N VAL A 82 4.85 -0.20 8.76
CA VAL A 82 4.30 -0.36 7.42
C VAL A 82 4.19 0.99 6.75
N ILE A 83 4.53 1.09 5.48
CA ILE A 83 4.11 2.19 4.61
C ILE A 83 3.16 1.65 3.55
N ARG A 84 2.14 2.43 3.19
CA ARG A 84 1.30 2.16 2.03
C ARG A 84 1.68 3.10 0.90
N VAL A 85 1.91 2.57 -0.29
CA VAL A 85 2.27 3.35 -1.48
C VAL A 85 1.26 3.09 -2.59
N SER A 86 0.75 4.15 -3.19
CA SER A 86 -0.32 4.06 -4.19
C SER A 86 0.20 4.00 -5.62
N TYR A 87 1.49 4.26 -5.83
CA TYR A 87 2.11 4.17 -7.15
C TYR A 87 3.55 3.67 -7.09
N ILE A 88 3.87 2.75 -8.00
CA ILE A 88 5.21 2.23 -8.28
C ILE A 88 5.46 2.31 -9.78
N ASP A 89 6.58 2.91 -10.17
CA ASP A 89 7.11 2.81 -11.53
C ASP A 89 7.86 1.50 -11.66
N SER A 90 7.23 0.50 -12.30
CA SER A 90 7.78 -0.85 -12.46
C SER A 90 9.08 -0.92 -13.30
N ALA A 91 9.46 0.16 -13.98
CA ALA A 91 10.71 0.23 -14.74
C ALA A 91 11.90 0.77 -13.91
N SER A 92 11.64 1.34 -12.73
CA SER A 92 12.67 1.90 -11.84
C SER A 92 13.30 0.84 -10.93
N ASP A 93 14.50 1.13 -10.39
CA ASP A 93 15.15 0.28 -9.39
C ASP A 93 14.80 0.73 -7.96
N HIS A 94 14.11 -0.11 -7.20
CA HIS A 94 13.70 0.16 -5.82
C HIS A 94 14.66 -0.40 -4.77
N SER A 95 15.74 -1.06 -5.19
CA SER A 95 16.60 -1.87 -4.30
C SER A 95 17.15 -1.07 -3.11
N ALA A 96 17.59 0.17 -3.34
CA ALA A 96 18.17 1.01 -2.30
C ALA A 96 17.13 1.41 -1.24
N CYS A 97 15.95 1.87 -1.65
CA CYS A 97 14.88 2.24 -0.72
C CYS A 97 14.35 1.02 0.03
N MET A 98 14.07 -0.07 -0.67
CA MET A 98 13.53 -1.28 -0.05
C MET A 98 14.50 -1.90 0.95
N THR A 99 15.81 -1.87 0.67
CA THR A 99 16.84 -2.32 1.62
C THR A 99 16.92 -1.40 2.85
N ALA A 100 16.81 -0.09 2.66
CA ALA A 100 16.81 0.86 3.78
C ALA A 100 15.57 0.69 4.68
N LEU A 101 14.39 0.51 4.07
CA LEU A 101 13.15 0.19 4.78
C LEU A 101 13.24 -1.14 5.53
N GLN A 102 13.77 -2.20 4.90
CA GLN A 102 14.05 -3.49 5.55
C GLN A 102 14.94 -3.33 6.78
N THR A 103 16.02 -2.54 6.65
CA THR A 103 16.96 -2.28 7.75
C THR A 103 16.29 -1.54 8.91
N ALA A 104 15.30 -0.70 8.61
CA ALA A 104 14.46 -0.02 9.61
C ALA A 104 13.31 -0.88 10.14
N GLY A 105 13.11 -2.11 9.62
CA GLY A 105 11.99 -2.97 10.00
C GLY A 105 10.63 -2.53 9.44
N ILE A 106 10.63 -1.75 8.35
CA ILE A 106 9.44 -1.20 7.70
C ILE A 106 9.05 -2.05 6.48
N TYR A 107 7.79 -2.47 6.46
CA TYR A 107 7.15 -3.20 5.37
C TYR A 107 6.40 -2.27 4.43
N VAL A 108 6.06 -2.77 3.24
CA VAL A 108 5.37 -1.99 2.20
C VAL A 108 4.11 -2.73 1.77
N LEU A 109 2.96 -2.06 1.86
CA LEU A 109 1.74 -2.41 1.11
C LEU A 109 1.72 -1.58 -0.17
N VAL A 110 1.44 -2.22 -1.30
CA VAL A 110 1.46 -1.58 -2.62
C VAL A 110 0.07 -1.66 -3.24
N ASP A 111 -0.47 -0.53 -3.66
CA ASP A 111 -1.69 -0.51 -4.45
C ASP A 111 -1.34 -0.82 -5.90
N LEU A 112 -1.99 -1.84 -6.48
CA LEU A 112 -1.82 -2.17 -7.89
C LEU A 112 -2.54 -1.20 -8.83
N PRO A 113 -3.72 -0.64 -8.46
CA PRO A 113 -4.31 0.47 -9.21
C PRO A 113 -3.36 1.69 -9.24
N GLY A 114 -2.56 1.78 -10.30
CA GLY A 114 -1.68 2.91 -10.57
C GLY A 114 -2.21 3.71 -11.76
N THR A 115 -1.56 3.57 -12.91
CA THR A 115 -2.00 4.18 -14.18
C THR A 115 -3.10 3.40 -14.90
N ALA A 116 -3.27 2.12 -14.57
CA ALA A 116 -4.34 1.26 -15.07
C ALA A 116 -5.18 0.74 -13.91
N THR A 117 -6.51 0.86 -14.00
CA THR A 117 -7.43 0.52 -12.91
C THR A 117 -8.73 -0.08 -13.43
N ILE A 118 -9.40 -0.83 -12.57
CA ILE A 118 -10.76 -1.33 -12.81
C ILE A 118 -11.72 -0.17 -12.55
N ASN A 119 -12.45 0.26 -13.58
CA ASN A 119 -13.44 1.31 -13.45
C ASN A 119 -14.68 0.83 -12.66
N SER A 120 -15.25 1.68 -11.82
CA SER A 120 -16.39 1.30 -10.98
C SER A 120 -17.71 1.18 -11.74
N THR A 121 -17.92 1.95 -12.82
CA THR A 121 -19.19 2.00 -13.56
C THR A 121 -19.16 1.21 -14.87
N ASN A 122 -18.00 1.14 -15.52
CA ASN A 122 -17.77 0.29 -16.70
C ASN A 122 -16.56 -0.64 -16.44
N PRO A 123 -16.69 -1.60 -15.50
CA PRO A 123 -15.57 -2.42 -15.06
C PRO A 123 -15.08 -3.34 -16.17
N GLU A 124 -13.76 -3.40 -16.31
CA GLU A 124 -13.07 -4.37 -17.15
C GLU A 124 -11.92 -5.01 -16.37
N TRP A 125 -11.62 -6.27 -16.70
CA TRP A 125 -10.41 -6.95 -16.28
C TRP A 125 -9.78 -7.55 -17.54
N ASN A 126 -8.83 -6.83 -18.10
CA ASN A 126 -8.28 -7.05 -19.44
C ASN A 126 -6.75 -7.10 -19.43
N LEU A 127 -6.16 -7.40 -20.59
CA LEU A 127 -4.70 -7.52 -20.76
C LEU A 127 -3.92 -6.27 -20.38
N ASP A 128 -4.48 -5.07 -20.57
CA ASP A 128 -3.79 -3.81 -20.26
C ASP A 128 -3.67 -3.61 -18.75
N ILE A 129 -4.78 -3.79 -18.02
CA ILE A 129 -4.80 -3.67 -16.55
C ILE A 129 -3.97 -4.78 -15.92
N TYR A 130 -4.20 -6.04 -16.32
CA TYR A 130 -3.42 -7.18 -15.84
C TYR A 130 -1.92 -6.99 -16.09
N GLY A 131 -1.56 -6.60 -17.32
CA GLY A 131 -0.18 -6.37 -17.73
C GLY A 131 0.53 -5.30 -16.90
N ALA A 132 -0.16 -4.20 -16.59
CA ALA A 132 0.38 -3.16 -15.71
C ALA A 132 0.59 -3.68 -14.28
N TRP A 133 -0.41 -4.38 -13.73
CA TRP A 133 -0.36 -4.85 -12.34
C TRP A 133 0.70 -5.93 -12.12
N VAL A 134 0.85 -6.88 -13.04
CA VAL A 134 1.89 -7.92 -12.92
C VAL A 134 3.31 -7.37 -13.11
N GLN A 135 3.49 -6.27 -13.85
CA GLN A 135 4.79 -5.58 -13.92
C GLN A 135 5.17 -4.97 -12.57
N THR A 136 4.22 -4.35 -11.87
CA THR A 136 4.44 -3.88 -10.49
C THR A 136 4.74 -5.03 -9.53
N ILE A 137 4.05 -6.16 -9.65
CA ILE A 137 4.36 -7.36 -8.85
C ILE A 137 5.79 -7.83 -9.15
N ASP A 138 6.18 -7.95 -10.42
CA ASP A 138 7.52 -8.41 -10.81
C ASP A 138 8.63 -7.49 -10.25
N ALA A 139 8.41 -6.18 -10.25
CA ALA A 139 9.35 -5.20 -9.70
C ALA A 139 9.51 -5.32 -8.16
N MET A 140 8.45 -5.70 -7.45
CA MET A 140 8.39 -5.66 -5.99
C MET A 140 8.56 -7.03 -5.31
N ALA A 141 8.21 -8.13 -5.97
CA ALA A 141 8.12 -9.46 -5.35
C ALA A 141 9.44 -10.03 -4.82
N GLY A 142 10.58 -9.49 -5.26
CA GLY A 142 11.91 -9.86 -4.78
C GLY A 142 12.23 -9.38 -3.35
N PHE A 143 11.46 -8.43 -2.79
CA PHE A 143 11.73 -7.85 -1.48
C PHE A 143 10.92 -8.54 -0.37
N THR A 144 11.60 -8.98 0.71
CA THR A 144 10.94 -9.72 1.80
C THR A 144 10.00 -8.84 2.64
N ASN A 145 10.19 -7.52 2.62
CA ASN A 145 9.34 -6.56 3.32
C ASN A 145 8.13 -6.08 2.51
N VAL A 146 7.83 -6.64 1.34
CA VAL A 146 6.53 -6.39 0.70
C VAL A 146 5.46 -7.16 1.46
N LEU A 147 4.62 -6.47 2.23
CA LEU A 147 3.61 -7.11 3.07
C LEU A 147 2.48 -7.72 2.21
N GLY A 148 2.07 -7.04 1.14
CA GLY A 148 0.96 -7.44 0.31
C GLY A 148 0.64 -6.43 -0.78
N PHE A 149 -0.30 -6.79 -1.65
CA PHE A 149 -0.80 -5.96 -2.74
C PHE A 149 -2.31 -5.69 -2.58
N PHE A 150 -2.75 -4.46 -2.80
CA PHE A 150 -4.18 -4.16 -2.95
C PHE A 150 -4.59 -4.28 -4.42
N ALA A 151 -5.56 -5.15 -4.73
CA ALA A 151 -6.12 -5.36 -6.06
C ALA A 151 -7.34 -4.45 -6.35
N GLY A 152 -7.43 -3.32 -5.65
CA GLY A 152 -8.50 -2.36 -5.76
C GLY A 152 -8.58 -1.48 -4.53
N ASP A 153 -8.86 -0.20 -4.77
CA ASP A 153 -9.09 0.84 -3.77
C ASP A 153 -10.48 1.42 -4.06
N ASN A 154 -11.43 1.18 -3.15
CA ASN A 154 -12.75 1.80 -3.17
C ASN A 154 -13.48 1.72 -4.53
N VAL A 155 -13.32 0.61 -5.26
CA VAL A 155 -13.92 0.42 -6.59
C VAL A 155 -15.44 0.29 -6.48
N VAL A 156 -15.90 -0.51 -5.52
CA VAL A 156 -17.32 -0.67 -5.21
C VAL A 156 -17.64 0.27 -4.08
N THR A 157 -18.48 1.27 -4.32
CA THR A 157 -18.87 2.33 -3.37
C THR A 157 -20.35 2.42 -3.07
N ASN A 158 -21.18 1.57 -3.66
CA ASN A 158 -22.61 1.46 -3.38
C ASN A 158 -23.20 0.26 -4.13
N SER A 159 -24.50 0.02 -3.98
CA SER A 159 -25.18 -1.07 -4.68
C SER A 159 -25.19 -0.90 -6.21
N SER A 160 -25.15 0.33 -6.73
CA SER A 160 -25.24 0.58 -8.19
C SER A 160 -23.97 0.19 -8.95
N ASN A 161 -22.79 0.32 -8.32
CA ASN A 161 -21.52 -0.14 -8.88
C ASN A 161 -21.05 -1.51 -8.33
N SER A 162 -21.89 -2.20 -7.56
CA SER A 162 -21.58 -3.55 -7.05
C SER A 162 -21.15 -4.57 -8.12
N PRO A 163 -21.63 -4.54 -9.39
CA PRO A 163 -21.12 -5.44 -10.43
C PRO A 163 -19.60 -5.40 -10.64
N ALA A 164 -18.93 -4.28 -10.34
CA ALA A 164 -17.47 -4.17 -10.43
C ALA A 164 -16.73 -5.13 -9.49
N ALA A 165 -17.38 -5.61 -8.42
CA ALA A 165 -16.79 -6.56 -7.48
C ALA A 165 -16.35 -7.86 -8.15
N ALA A 166 -17.09 -8.33 -9.16
CA ALA A 166 -16.74 -9.55 -9.89
C ALA A 166 -15.40 -9.41 -10.64
N PHE A 167 -15.09 -8.22 -11.13
CA PHE A 167 -13.84 -7.92 -11.83
C PHE A 167 -12.66 -7.80 -10.87
N VAL A 168 -12.84 -7.12 -9.75
CA VAL A 168 -11.84 -7.08 -8.66
C VAL A 168 -11.52 -8.49 -8.17
N LYS A 169 -12.55 -9.32 -7.97
CA LYS A 169 -12.37 -10.70 -7.52
C LYS A 169 -11.70 -11.61 -8.56
N ALA A 170 -11.97 -11.40 -9.86
CA ALA A 170 -11.19 -12.03 -10.92
C ALA A 170 -9.72 -11.58 -10.92
N ALA A 171 -9.45 -10.30 -10.65
CA ALA A 171 -8.10 -9.81 -10.53
C ALA A 171 -7.36 -10.48 -9.37
N VAL A 172 -7.97 -10.58 -8.19
CA VAL A 172 -7.41 -11.31 -7.05
C VAL A 172 -7.05 -12.76 -7.42
N ARG A 173 -7.98 -13.48 -8.07
CA ARG A 173 -7.76 -14.85 -8.55
C ARG A 173 -6.54 -14.94 -9.48
N ASP A 174 -6.49 -14.07 -10.48
CA ASP A 174 -5.47 -14.13 -11.53
C ASP A 174 -4.09 -13.70 -11.00
N LEU A 175 -4.01 -12.66 -10.17
CA LEU A 175 -2.77 -12.20 -9.56
C LEU A 175 -2.17 -13.22 -8.60
N LYS A 176 -2.99 -13.88 -7.77
CA LYS A 176 -2.54 -14.95 -6.87
C LYS A 176 -1.99 -16.13 -7.67
N SER A 177 -2.67 -16.50 -8.76
CA SER A 177 -2.20 -17.53 -9.70
C SER A 177 -0.87 -17.12 -10.36
N TYR A 178 -0.74 -15.86 -10.77
CA TYR A 178 0.48 -15.33 -11.36
C TYR A 178 1.67 -15.38 -10.38
N ILE A 179 1.48 -14.89 -9.14
CA ILE A 179 2.50 -14.94 -8.07
C ILE A 179 2.97 -16.38 -7.85
N ALA A 180 2.04 -17.35 -7.78
CA ALA A 180 2.36 -18.76 -7.61
C ALA A 180 3.12 -19.34 -8.82
N THR A 181 2.68 -19.05 -10.05
CA THR A 181 3.29 -19.56 -11.29
C THR A 181 4.71 -19.03 -11.50
N LYS A 182 4.99 -17.79 -11.06
CA LYS A 182 6.32 -17.19 -11.10
C LYS A 182 7.26 -17.74 -10.03
N GLY A 183 6.77 -18.54 -9.08
CA GLY A 183 7.55 -19.07 -7.97
C GLY A 183 7.98 -18.01 -6.96
N TYR A 184 7.26 -16.89 -6.89
CA TYR A 184 7.48 -15.87 -5.88
C TYR A 184 7.05 -16.39 -4.49
N ARG A 185 7.48 -15.69 -3.44
CA ARG A 185 6.89 -15.88 -2.10
C ARG A 185 5.36 -15.71 -2.23
N PRO A 186 4.53 -16.45 -1.49
CA PRO A 186 3.08 -16.24 -1.47
C PRO A 186 2.73 -14.89 -0.82
N ILE A 187 2.94 -13.80 -1.57
CA ILE A 187 2.62 -12.43 -1.16
C ILE A 187 1.10 -12.31 -1.23
N PRO A 188 0.42 -11.90 -0.15
CA PRO A 188 -1.03 -11.83 -0.13
C PRO A 188 -1.57 -10.72 -1.02
N VAL A 189 -2.74 -10.96 -1.61
CA VAL A 189 -3.47 -9.98 -2.43
C VAL A 189 -4.81 -9.67 -1.74
N GLY A 190 -4.99 -8.42 -1.32
CA GLY A 190 -6.16 -7.93 -0.61
C GLY A 190 -6.96 -6.90 -1.40
N TYR A 191 -7.93 -6.31 -0.71
CA TYR A 191 -8.79 -5.24 -1.24
C TYR A 191 -9.07 -4.22 -0.15
N GLU A 192 -9.24 -2.96 -0.54
CA GLU A 192 -9.66 -1.87 0.33
C GLU A 192 -11.09 -1.44 0.03
N MET A 193 -11.84 -1.14 1.09
CA MET A 193 -13.14 -0.48 1.01
C MET A 193 -13.29 0.65 2.02
N SER A 194 -14.22 1.55 1.76
CA SER A 194 -14.61 2.61 2.68
C SER A 194 -15.51 2.03 3.77
N ALA A 195 -15.57 2.66 4.94
CA ALA A 195 -16.57 2.35 5.96
C ALA A 195 -17.94 2.99 5.64
N SER A 196 -17.98 4.07 4.84
CA SER A 196 -19.20 4.86 4.60
C SER A 196 -20.27 4.17 3.76
N ASP A 197 -19.90 3.17 2.95
CA ASP A 197 -20.79 2.68 1.90
C ASP A 197 -21.53 1.36 2.20
N ASN A 198 -21.90 1.18 3.48
CA ASN A 198 -22.88 0.18 3.95
C ASN A 198 -22.51 -1.27 3.52
N TYR A 199 -21.41 -1.79 4.07
CA TYR A 199 -20.55 -2.78 3.41
C TYR A 199 -20.45 -4.19 3.99
N ASP A 200 -21.44 -4.66 4.73
CA ASP A 200 -21.51 -6.09 5.05
C ASP A 200 -21.43 -6.92 3.76
N VAL A 201 -22.17 -6.51 2.73
CA VAL A 201 -22.36 -7.36 1.55
C VAL A 201 -21.17 -7.39 0.61
N ALA A 202 -20.46 -6.27 0.41
CA ALA A 202 -19.29 -6.24 -0.47
C ALA A 202 -18.11 -6.99 0.15
N SER A 203 -17.86 -6.82 1.45
CA SER A 203 -16.76 -7.49 2.14
C SER A 203 -17.01 -9.00 2.25
N LEU A 204 -18.28 -9.40 2.45
CA LEU A 204 -18.70 -10.80 2.35
C LEU A 204 -18.50 -11.35 0.93
N TYR A 205 -18.82 -10.57 -0.11
CA TYR A 205 -18.59 -11.00 -1.49
C TYR A 205 -17.10 -11.21 -1.81
N MET A 206 -16.22 -10.31 -1.34
CA MET A 206 -14.77 -10.44 -1.56
C MET A 206 -14.15 -11.64 -0.85
N THR A 207 -14.79 -12.12 0.23
CA THR A 207 -14.29 -13.25 1.04
C THR A 207 -15.03 -14.57 0.80
N CYS A 208 -16.21 -14.57 0.18
CA CYS A 208 -16.95 -15.78 -0.17
C CYS A 208 -16.22 -16.64 -1.21
N THR A 209 -16.63 -17.90 -1.39
CA THR A 209 -15.98 -18.92 -2.26
C THR A 209 -14.61 -19.41 -1.77
N ASN A 210 -13.96 -20.27 -2.56
CA ASN A 210 -12.69 -20.85 -2.16
C ASN A 210 -11.57 -19.81 -2.02
N SER A 211 -10.53 -20.17 -1.27
CA SER A 211 -9.40 -19.28 -0.97
C SER A 211 -8.59 -18.84 -2.18
N SER A 212 -8.73 -19.47 -3.36
CA SER A 212 -8.02 -19.03 -4.57
C SER A 212 -8.64 -17.78 -5.20
N GLN A 213 -9.92 -17.51 -4.90
CA GLN A 213 -10.67 -16.35 -5.43
C GLN A 213 -10.97 -15.32 -4.35
N SER A 214 -10.92 -15.69 -3.08
CA SER A 214 -11.06 -14.74 -1.98
C SER A 214 -9.82 -13.87 -1.81
N ILE A 215 -10.03 -12.63 -1.37
CA ILE A 215 -8.97 -11.75 -0.88
C ILE A 215 -8.22 -12.40 0.28
N ASP A 216 -6.94 -12.07 0.44
CA ASP A 216 -6.12 -12.57 1.55
C ASP A 216 -6.18 -11.67 2.79
N PHE A 217 -6.52 -10.38 2.62
CA PHE A 217 -6.76 -9.41 3.70
C PHE A 217 -7.74 -8.34 3.23
N LEU A 218 -8.39 -7.68 4.19
CA LEU A 218 -9.33 -6.59 3.96
C LEU A 218 -8.83 -5.31 4.65
N GLY A 219 -8.67 -4.26 3.85
CA GLY A 219 -8.45 -2.90 4.33
C GLY A 219 -9.77 -2.13 4.45
N ILE A 220 -9.95 -1.39 5.53
CA ILE A 220 -11.11 -0.50 5.73
C ILE A 220 -10.64 0.94 5.89
N SER A 221 -11.16 1.84 5.10
CA SER A 221 -10.87 3.27 5.20
C SER A 221 -12.01 3.96 5.96
N ASP A 222 -11.69 4.42 7.17
CA ASP A 222 -12.65 5.06 8.07
C ASP A 222 -12.06 6.33 8.68
N PHE A 223 -12.75 7.45 8.43
CA PHE A 223 -12.36 8.78 8.91
C PHE A 223 -13.36 9.34 9.94
N ASN A 224 -14.24 8.51 10.48
CA ASN A 224 -15.37 8.94 11.33
C ASN A 224 -14.94 9.26 12.78
N TRP A 225 -13.74 8.85 13.18
CA TRP A 225 -13.19 9.22 14.49
C TRP A 225 -12.59 10.63 14.47
N CYS A 226 -13.40 11.62 14.86
CA CYS A 226 -12.99 13.02 15.02
C CYS A 226 -13.02 13.47 16.49
N THR A 227 -12.52 14.66 16.79
CA THR A 227 -12.41 15.19 18.18
C THR A 227 -13.73 15.09 18.95
N ASN A 228 -13.65 14.69 20.23
CA ASN A 228 -14.79 14.42 21.12
C ASN A 228 -15.73 13.29 20.67
N ASN A 229 -15.26 12.34 19.86
CA ASN A 229 -16.01 11.14 19.53
C ASN A 229 -15.81 10.01 20.57
N THR A 230 -16.63 8.97 20.52
CA THR A 230 -16.52 7.78 21.38
C THR A 230 -16.49 6.52 20.53
N TYR A 231 -16.05 5.40 21.10
CA TYR A 231 -16.01 4.09 20.43
C TYR A 231 -17.34 3.67 19.76
N VAL A 232 -18.46 4.01 20.39
CA VAL A 232 -19.80 3.70 19.85
C VAL A 232 -20.19 4.72 18.78
N ASN A 233 -20.04 6.01 19.06
CA ASN A 233 -20.47 7.07 18.15
C ASN A 233 -19.61 7.17 16.88
N SER A 234 -18.36 6.71 16.91
CA SER A 234 -17.49 6.59 15.73
C SER A 234 -17.89 5.45 14.80
N GLY A 235 -18.73 4.52 15.25
CA GLY A 235 -19.08 3.32 14.49
C GLY A 235 -18.05 2.19 14.61
N TYR A 236 -16.97 2.35 15.40
CA TYR A 236 -15.95 1.31 15.56
C TYR A 236 -16.52 0.04 16.20
N GLU A 237 -17.52 0.15 17.09
CA GLU A 237 -18.26 -1.00 17.59
C GLU A 237 -18.92 -1.82 16.47
N ASN A 238 -19.49 -1.16 15.46
CA ASN A 238 -20.12 -1.83 14.33
C ASN A 238 -19.08 -2.58 13.49
N ILE A 239 -17.92 -1.95 13.23
CA ILE A 239 -16.79 -2.59 12.53
C ILE A 239 -16.37 -3.87 13.26
N ILE A 240 -16.15 -3.82 14.58
CA ILE A 240 -15.75 -5.01 15.36
C ILE A 240 -16.82 -6.10 15.29
N ASN A 241 -18.09 -5.75 15.49
CA ASN A 241 -19.19 -6.72 15.45
C ASN A 241 -19.33 -7.38 14.07
N GLN A 242 -19.13 -6.62 13.00
CA GLN A 242 -19.21 -7.10 11.63
C GLN A 242 -18.07 -8.07 11.30
N TYR A 243 -16.83 -7.72 11.63
CA TYR A 243 -15.65 -8.46 11.17
C TYR A 243 -15.16 -9.54 12.15
N ALA A 244 -15.78 -9.69 13.32
CA ALA A 244 -15.39 -10.69 14.32
C ALA A 244 -15.37 -12.15 13.80
N THR A 245 -16.13 -12.45 12.74
CA THR A 245 -16.23 -13.79 12.16
C THR A 245 -15.49 -13.95 10.82
N TYR A 246 -14.74 -12.93 10.39
CA TYR A 246 -14.04 -12.98 9.10
C TYR A 246 -12.87 -13.96 9.15
N THR A 247 -12.58 -14.56 7.99
CA THR A 247 -11.57 -15.59 7.82
C THR A 247 -10.21 -15.03 7.40
N VAL A 248 -10.12 -13.71 7.18
CA VAL A 248 -8.95 -12.98 6.70
C VAL A 248 -8.63 -11.83 7.63
N PRO A 249 -7.37 -11.36 7.72
CA PRO A 249 -7.03 -10.18 8.50
C PRO A 249 -7.77 -8.95 8.02
N VAL A 250 -8.28 -8.18 8.98
CA VAL A 250 -8.96 -6.90 8.76
C VAL A 250 -8.17 -5.81 9.47
N PHE A 251 -7.94 -4.68 8.83
CA PHE A 251 -7.24 -3.53 9.42
C PHE A 251 -7.75 -2.22 8.84
N PHE A 252 -7.44 -1.09 9.48
CA PHE A 252 -7.73 0.21 8.89
C PHE A 252 -6.71 0.51 7.78
N ALA A 253 -7.14 0.47 6.52
CA ALA A 253 -6.29 0.82 5.38
C ALA A 253 -6.01 2.32 5.32
N GLU A 254 -6.92 3.12 5.85
CA GLU A 254 -6.73 4.54 6.16
C GLU A 254 -7.56 4.94 7.38
N TYR A 255 -6.96 5.71 8.28
CA TYR A 255 -7.67 6.40 9.35
C TYR A 255 -7.04 7.76 9.65
N GLY A 256 -7.74 8.55 10.47
CA GLY A 256 -7.31 9.87 10.94
C GLY A 256 -8.21 10.96 10.39
N CYS A 257 -9.16 11.40 11.22
CA CYS A 257 -10.21 12.38 10.93
C CYS A 257 -9.91 13.37 9.78
N LYS A 258 -10.76 13.37 8.74
CA LYS A 258 -10.64 14.36 7.66
C LYS A 258 -11.35 15.69 7.98
N ASP A 259 -12.16 15.76 9.03
CA ASP A 259 -12.84 17.01 9.40
C ASP A 259 -11.86 18.07 9.92
N VAL A 260 -12.15 19.33 9.56
CA VAL A 260 -11.55 20.58 10.06
C VAL A 260 -10.01 20.67 9.97
N ALA A 261 -9.50 21.30 8.90
CA ALA A 261 -8.07 21.59 8.70
C ALA A 261 -7.45 22.63 9.66
N THR A 262 -8.24 23.26 10.56
CA THR A 262 -7.77 24.38 11.40
C THR A 262 -7.26 23.96 12.77
N VAL A 263 -7.44 22.70 13.17
CA VAL A 263 -6.97 22.16 14.45
C VAL A 263 -6.18 20.88 14.18
N PRO A 264 -5.00 20.68 14.82
CA PRO A 264 -4.27 19.42 14.70
C PRO A 264 -5.11 18.23 15.14
N ARG A 265 -4.97 17.09 14.47
CA ARG A 265 -5.65 15.85 14.86
C ARG A 265 -5.06 15.32 16.15
N GLU A 266 -5.93 14.83 17.04
CA GLU A 266 -5.52 14.33 18.37
C GLU A 266 -5.12 12.84 18.37
N PHE A 267 -5.59 12.08 17.38
CA PHE A 267 -5.33 10.65 17.18
C PHE A 267 -5.71 9.75 18.38
N ASP A 268 -6.77 10.10 19.12
CA ASP A 268 -7.24 9.30 20.26
C ASP A 268 -7.74 7.90 19.86
N GLU A 269 -8.15 7.70 18.60
CA GLU A 269 -8.51 6.40 18.03
C GLU A 269 -7.38 5.37 18.12
N VAL A 270 -6.12 5.81 18.15
CA VAL A 270 -4.95 4.93 18.28
C VAL A 270 -5.04 4.06 19.53
N ALA A 271 -5.52 4.60 20.65
CA ALA A 271 -5.67 3.83 21.88
C ALA A 271 -6.70 2.69 21.75
N TYR A 272 -7.71 2.86 20.88
CA TYR A 272 -8.74 1.86 20.62
C TYR A 272 -8.27 0.83 19.60
N ILE A 273 -7.69 1.27 18.47
CA ILE A 273 -7.21 0.40 17.38
C ILE A 273 -6.22 -0.65 17.92
N TYR A 274 -5.31 -0.25 18.81
CA TYR A 274 -4.31 -1.14 19.41
C TYR A 274 -4.67 -1.60 20.84
N GLY A 275 -5.89 -1.30 21.29
CA GLY A 275 -6.40 -1.71 22.58
C GLY A 275 -7.07 -3.08 22.54
N THR A 276 -7.23 -3.72 23.70
CA THR A 276 -7.83 -5.05 23.84
C THR A 276 -9.26 -5.18 23.31
N GLN A 277 -9.95 -4.05 23.12
CA GLN A 277 -11.28 -4.00 22.52
C GLN A 277 -11.29 -4.34 21.03
N MET A 278 -10.21 -4.01 20.30
CA MET A 278 -10.17 -4.14 18.84
C MET A 278 -9.16 -5.17 18.35
N THR A 279 -8.05 -5.39 19.06
CA THR A 279 -6.94 -6.24 18.57
C THR A 279 -7.30 -7.72 18.37
N ASN A 280 -8.44 -8.19 18.92
CA ASN A 280 -8.94 -9.54 18.65
C ASN A 280 -9.55 -9.69 17.24
N VAL A 281 -9.83 -8.59 16.54
CA VAL A 281 -10.48 -8.57 15.22
C VAL A 281 -9.68 -7.73 14.22
N ILE A 282 -9.13 -6.60 14.67
CA ILE A 282 -8.45 -5.60 13.86
C ILE A 282 -6.94 -5.72 14.05
N SER A 283 -6.22 -5.87 12.93
CA SER A 283 -4.77 -6.06 12.87
C SER A 283 -3.99 -4.74 12.81
N GLY A 284 -4.50 -3.68 13.44
CA GLY A 284 -3.91 -2.33 13.43
C GLY A 284 -4.47 -1.41 12.35
N GLY A 285 -3.67 -0.43 11.91
CA GLY A 285 -4.13 0.56 10.94
C GLY A 285 -3.03 1.42 10.32
N ILE A 286 -3.40 2.16 9.29
CA ILE A 286 -2.53 3.05 8.51
C ILE A 286 -3.05 4.49 8.60
N VAL A 287 -2.24 5.43 9.11
CA VAL A 287 -2.62 6.85 9.17
C VAL A 287 -2.52 7.48 7.79
N TYR A 288 -3.58 8.19 7.39
CA TYR A 288 -3.56 9.10 6.25
C TYR A 288 -3.17 10.51 6.73
N GLU A 289 -2.02 11.10 6.40
CA GLU A 289 -0.95 10.60 5.53
C GLU A 289 0.40 11.24 5.92
N TYR A 290 1.51 10.76 5.36
CA TYR A 290 2.84 11.28 5.67
C TYR A 290 3.05 12.70 5.12
N PHE A 291 2.81 12.93 3.83
CA PHE A 291 3.12 14.18 3.16
C PHE A 291 1.93 15.15 3.22
N GLN A 292 2.21 16.42 3.48
CA GLN A 292 1.20 17.47 3.41
C GLN A 292 0.75 17.67 1.97
N ASP A 293 -0.54 17.49 1.76
CA ASP A 293 -1.25 17.71 0.51
C ASP A 293 -2.21 18.93 0.63
N ASP A 294 -3.09 19.10 -0.37
CA ASP A 294 -4.07 20.17 -0.38
C ASP A 294 -5.24 19.94 0.61
N GLU A 295 -5.48 18.70 1.07
CA GLU A 295 -6.43 18.38 2.15
C GLU A 295 -5.90 18.75 3.55
N ASN A 296 -4.62 19.10 3.64
CA ASN A 296 -3.91 19.44 4.85
C ASN A 296 -3.86 18.32 5.91
N LYS A 297 -3.61 17.08 5.47
CA LYS A 297 -3.58 15.89 6.36
C LYS A 297 -2.20 15.27 6.53
N GLY A 298 -1.14 15.97 6.16
CA GLY A 298 0.23 15.51 6.30
C GLY A 298 0.74 15.54 7.74
N LEU A 299 1.55 14.54 8.08
CA LEU A 299 2.39 14.57 9.27
C LEU A 299 3.64 15.44 9.06
N VAL A 300 4.14 15.54 7.84
CA VAL A 300 5.29 16.37 7.50
C VAL A 300 5.01 17.23 6.27
N SER A 301 5.73 18.34 6.15
CA SER A 301 5.76 19.18 4.95
C SER A 301 7.11 19.04 4.25
N ILE A 302 7.10 18.98 2.92
CA ILE A 302 8.32 19.01 2.11
C ILE A 302 8.80 20.47 2.01
N VAL A 303 9.93 20.79 2.65
CA VAL A 303 10.54 22.13 2.58
C VAL A 303 11.45 22.24 1.35
N SER A 304 12.16 21.16 1.02
CA SER A 304 12.95 21.01 -0.20
C SER A 304 13.15 19.52 -0.52
N ASN A 305 13.76 19.20 -1.67
CA ASN A 305 14.07 17.82 -2.04
C ASN A 305 14.86 17.04 -0.96
N SER A 306 15.61 17.72 -0.10
CA SER A 306 16.44 17.08 0.94
C SER A 306 15.94 17.32 2.37
N VAL A 307 14.88 18.10 2.55
CA VAL A 307 14.43 18.54 3.89
C VAL A 307 12.92 18.44 4.01
N VAL A 308 12.47 17.71 5.02
CA VAL A 308 11.08 17.71 5.50
C VAL A 308 11.01 18.33 6.89
N SER A 309 9.87 18.93 7.22
CA SER A 309 9.60 19.50 8.54
C SER A 309 8.37 18.83 9.15
N PRO A 310 8.46 18.31 10.39
CA PRO A 310 7.29 17.87 11.16
C PRO A 310 6.23 18.96 11.26
N LEU A 311 4.96 18.55 11.18
CA LEU A 311 3.79 19.39 11.40
C LEU A 311 3.18 19.08 12.78
N PRO A 312 2.21 19.89 13.27
CA PRO A 312 1.57 19.63 14.56
C PRO A 312 1.02 18.21 14.70
N ASP A 313 0.43 17.66 13.64
CA ASP A 313 -0.10 16.29 13.61
C ASP A 313 0.97 15.23 13.86
N PHE A 314 2.22 15.45 13.44
CA PHE A 314 3.36 14.57 13.76
C PHE A 314 3.50 14.41 15.28
N THR A 315 3.44 15.54 15.99
CA THR A 315 3.62 15.55 17.45
C THR A 315 2.46 14.85 18.13
N SER A 316 1.23 15.15 17.71
CA SER A 316 0.03 14.49 18.23
C SER A 316 0.08 12.98 18.00
N TYR A 317 0.31 12.53 16.76
CA TYR A 317 0.36 11.13 16.42
C TYR A 317 1.50 10.40 17.14
N SER A 318 2.73 10.94 17.10
CA SER A 318 3.89 10.38 17.82
C SER A 318 3.58 10.17 19.30
N SER A 319 2.90 11.12 19.94
CA SER A 319 2.53 11.02 21.35
C SER A 319 1.52 9.91 21.65
N GLN A 320 0.60 9.61 20.73
CA GLN A 320 -0.39 8.55 20.90
C GLN A 320 0.21 7.18 20.56
N ILE A 321 0.89 7.07 19.42
CA ILE A 321 1.44 5.80 18.95
C ILE A 321 2.56 5.29 19.87
N ALA A 322 3.32 6.17 20.52
CA ALA A 322 4.32 5.76 21.51
C ALA A 322 3.73 5.08 22.77
N LYS A 323 2.42 5.22 23.02
CA LYS A 323 1.73 4.61 24.18
C LYS A 323 1.28 3.18 23.93
N ILE A 324 1.24 2.73 22.67
CA ILE A 324 0.60 1.45 22.34
C ILE A 324 1.47 0.27 22.80
N THR A 325 0.83 -0.72 23.40
CA THR A 325 1.45 -1.97 23.83
C THR A 325 0.47 -3.11 23.57
N PRO A 326 0.14 -3.40 22.29
CA PRO A 326 -0.85 -4.42 21.98
C PRO A 326 -0.41 -5.78 22.53
N SER A 327 -1.37 -6.52 23.10
CA SER A 327 -1.13 -7.89 23.54
C SER A 327 -0.77 -8.73 22.32
N SER A 328 0.34 -9.46 22.39
CA SER A 328 0.78 -10.33 21.29
C SER A 328 0.40 -11.77 21.56
N THR A 329 -0.37 -12.38 20.66
CA THR A 329 -0.58 -13.83 20.63
C THR A 329 0.51 -14.46 19.78
N PHE A 330 1.14 -15.54 20.24
CA PHE A 330 2.04 -16.31 19.37
C PHE A 330 1.23 -17.17 18.40
N ALA A 331 1.68 -17.29 17.16
CA ALA A 331 1.07 -18.11 16.11
C ALA A 331 0.86 -19.56 16.53
N SER A 332 1.75 -20.11 17.37
CA SER A 332 1.61 -21.45 17.95
C SER A 332 0.42 -21.58 18.92
N ASN A 333 0.05 -20.50 19.60
CA ASN A 333 -1.07 -20.43 20.52
C ASN A 333 -2.37 -19.95 19.85
N TYR A 334 -2.27 -19.32 18.68
CA TYR A 334 -3.42 -18.84 17.93
C TYR A 334 -4.19 -20.01 17.31
N THR A 335 -5.45 -20.15 17.69
CA THR A 335 -6.38 -21.16 17.16
C THR A 335 -7.32 -20.48 16.17
N VAL A 336 -7.35 -20.96 14.93
CA VAL A 336 -8.27 -20.45 13.91
C VAL A 336 -9.69 -20.91 14.24
N THR A 337 -10.56 -19.99 14.65
CA THR A 337 -11.97 -20.28 14.98
C THR A 337 -12.91 -19.96 13.81
N ASN A 338 -12.54 -18.99 12.97
CA ASN A 338 -13.31 -18.56 11.81
C ASN A 338 -12.90 -19.39 10.58
N THR A 339 -13.55 -20.55 10.39
CA THR A 339 -13.23 -21.47 9.28
C THR A 339 -14.35 -21.59 8.25
N ILE A 340 -15.50 -20.94 8.47
CA ILE A 340 -16.65 -21.05 7.57
C ILE A 340 -16.49 -20.02 6.45
N THR A 341 -16.16 -20.51 5.26
CA THR A 341 -16.32 -19.75 4.03
C THR A 341 -17.80 -19.46 3.82
N GLN A 342 -18.19 -18.18 3.83
CA GLN A 342 -19.59 -17.80 3.60
C GLN A 342 -19.98 -18.02 2.13
N SER A 343 -21.26 -18.35 1.92
CA SER A 343 -21.84 -18.35 0.57
C SER A 343 -21.93 -16.91 0.05
N CYS A 344 -21.71 -16.71 -1.25
CA CYS A 344 -21.79 -15.36 -1.81
C CYS A 344 -23.21 -14.80 -1.71
N PRO A 345 -23.35 -13.49 -1.42
CA PRO A 345 -24.65 -12.84 -1.39
C PRO A 345 -25.28 -12.84 -2.78
N THR A 346 -26.61 -13.06 -2.86
CA THR A 346 -27.33 -13.18 -4.15
C THR A 346 -28.51 -12.22 -4.33
N THR A 347 -28.97 -11.53 -3.27
CA THR A 347 -30.20 -10.72 -3.32
C THR A 347 -30.02 -9.22 -3.02
N ALA A 348 -28.93 -8.83 -2.35
CA ALA A 348 -28.67 -7.44 -1.92
C ALA A 348 -27.45 -6.80 -2.61
N PHE A 349 -26.77 -7.55 -3.46
CA PHE A 349 -25.53 -7.17 -4.14
C PHE A 349 -25.56 -7.79 -5.52
N SER A 350 -25.53 -6.94 -6.54
CA SER A 350 -25.82 -7.36 -7.90
C SER A 350 -24.67 -8.12 -8.54
N ALA A 351 -23.47 -8.12 -7.94
CA ALA A 351 -22.33 -8.83 -8.51
C ALA A 351 -22.55 -10.36 -8.51
N SER A 352 -22.45 -10.95 -9.68
CA SER A 352 -22.54 -12.38 -9.91
C SER A 352 -21.35 -13.12 -9.27
N PRO A 353 -21.53 -14.34 -8.74
CA PRO A 353 -20.41 -15.19 -8.29
C PRO A 353 -19.62 -15.80 -9.45
N THR A 354 -20.18 -15.85 -10.67
CA THR A 354 -19.43 -16.16 -11.89
C THR A 354 -18.53 -14.98 -12.20
N LEU A 355 -17.22 -15.22 -12.31
CA LEU A 355 -16.21 -14.19 -12.52
C LEU A 355 -15.82 -14.09 -14.01
N PRO A 356 -15.26 -12.94 -14.44
CA PRO A 356 -14.65 -12.81 -15.76
C PRO A 356 -13.66 -13.93 -16.11
N PRO A 357 -13.43 -14.19 -17.42
CA PRO A 357 -12.40 -15.11 -17.89
C PRO A 357 -11.03 -14.78 -17.29
N ILE A 358 -10.16 -15.79 -17.21
CA ILE A 358 -8.76 -15.56 -16.82
C ILE A 358 -8.10 -14.73 -17.92
N VAL A 359 -7.43 -13.65 -17.54
CA VAL A 359 -6.68 -12.83 -18.50
C VAL A 359 -5.53 -13.66 -19.07
N ASN A 360 -5.56 -13.90 -20.37
CA ASN A 360 -4.59 -14.74 -21.05
C ASN A 360 -4.25 -14.18 -22.44
N LYS A 361 -2.98 -13.82 -22.63
CA LYS A 361 -2.49 -13.22 -23.87
C LYS A 361 -2.53 -14.19 -25.05
N ASP A 362 -2.28 -15.48 -24.80
CA ASP A 362 -2.22 -16.49 -25.85
C ASP A 362 -3.62 -16.74 -26.41
N VAL A 363 -4.67 -16.69 -25.58
CA VAL A 363 -6.07 -16.75 -26.04
C VAL A 363 -6.41 -15.58 -26.96
N CYS A 364 -6.01 -14.36 -26.60
CA CYS A 364 -6.24 -13.18 -27.44
C CYS A 364 -5.41 -13.22 -28.73
N SER A 365 -4.20 -13.77 -28.67
CA SER A 365 -3.35 -13.98 -29.84
C SER A 365 -3.95 -15.03 -30.78
N CYS A 366 -4.45 -16.15 -30.26
CA CYS A 366 -5.22 -17.13 -31.02
C CYS A 366 -6.39 -16.46 -31.73
N MET A 367 -7.19 -15.69 -31.00
CA MET A 367 -8.33 -14.97 -31.56
C MET A 367 -7.91 -14.09 -32.73
N VAL A 368 -6.93 -13.20 -32.57
CA VAL A 368 -6.50 -12.29 -33.64
C VAL A 368 -5.89 -13.04 -34.84
N ASN A 369 -5.09 -14.09 -34.61
CA ASN A 369 -4.47 -14.86 -35.68
C ASN A 369 -5.48 -15.63 -36.54
N SER A 370 -6.68 -15.90 -36.02
CA SER A 370 -7.77 -16.54 -36.77
C SER A 370 -8.54 -15.58 -37.70
N LEU A 371 -8.33 -14.26 -37.57
CA LEU A 371 -9.11 -13.25 -38.30
C LEU A 371 -8.49 -12.94 -39.67
N GLN A 372 -9.34 -12.59 -40.64
CA GLN A 372 -8.93 -12.13 -41.97
C GLN A 372 -8.96 -10.61 -42.09
N CYS A 373 -9.77 -9.92 -41.30
CA CYS A 373 -9.82 -8.47 -41.21
C CYS A 373 -9.49 -8.01 -39.79
N VAL A 374 -8.44 -7.19 -39.65
CA VAL A 374 -7.96 -6.71 -38.34
C VAL A 374 -7.86 -5.20 -38.31
N ALA A 375 -7.83 -4.63 -37.11
CA ALA A 375 -7.59 -3.20 -36.92
C ALA A 375 -6.23 -2.81 -37.52
N ARG A 376 -6.21 -1.73 -38.30
CA ARG A 376 -4.98 -1.19 -38.87
C ARG A 376 -4.11 -0.59 -37.75
N SER A 377 -2.80 -0.72 -37.85
CA SER A 377 -1.85 -0.10 -36.91
C SER A 377 -1.06 1.02 -37.61
N PRO A 378 -0.82 2.17 -36.96
CA PRO A 378 -1.20 2.51 -35.58
C PRO A 378 -2.60 3.17 -35.49
N LEU A 379 -3.39 2.76 -34.51
CA LEU A 379 -4.57 3.48 -34.02
C LEU A 379 -4.31 3.92 -32.57
N ASN A 380 -4.75 5.12 -32.22
CA ASN A 380 -4.71 5.55 -30.81
C ASN A 380 -5.91 4.97 -30.05
N SER A 381 -5.78 4.84 -28.73
CA SER A 381 -6.80 4.20 -27.89
C SER A 381 -8.17 4.86 -27.99
N SER A 382 -8.25 6.21 -28.06
CA SER A 382 -9.52 6.93 -28.16
C SER A 382 -10.28 6.63 -29.46
N THR A 383 -9.56 6.64 -30.59
CA THR A 383 -10.11 6.24 -31.89
C THR A 383 -10.54 4.78 -31.88
N THR A 384 -9.71 3.90 -31.31
CA THR A 384 -9.98 2.46 -31.23
C THR A 384 -11.25 2.17 -30.43
N THR A 385 -11.40 2.80 -29.25
CA THR A 385 -12.61 2.69 -28.42
C THR A 385 -13.84 3.22 -29.16
N SER A 386 -13.73 4.38 -29.82
CA SER A 386 -14.85 5.00 -30.55
C SER A 386 -15.33 4.11 -31.71
N LEU A 387 -14.40 3.49 -32.44
CA LEU A 387 -14.73 2.55 -33.52
C LEU A 387 -15.38 1.28 -32.98
N LEU A 388 -14.82 0.72 -31.88
CA LEU A 388 -15.37 -0.46 -31.24
C LEU A 388 -16.80 -0.21 -30.75
N GLU A 389 -17.04 0.90 -30.05
CA GLU A 389 -18.38 1.30 -29.61
C GLU A 389 -19.32 1.56 -30.80
N GLY A 390 -18.81 2.09 -31.91
CA GLY A 390 -19.59 2.29 -33.14
C GLY A 390 -20.09 0.99 -33.77
N ILE A 391 -19.31 -0.09 -33.68
CA ILE A 391 -19.66 -1.41 -34.22
C ILE A 391 -20.51 -2.21 -33.21
N CYS A 392 -20.00 -2.30 -31.98
CA CYS A 392 -20.53 -3.19 -30.95
C CYS A 392 -21.59 -2.54 -30.06
N GLY A 393 -21.69 -1.21 -30.05
CA GLY A 393 -22.44 -0.50 -29.03
C GLY A 393 -21.81 -0.66 -27.64
N THR A 394 -22.62 -0.38 -26.61
CA THR A 394 -22.20 -0.45 -25.21
C THR A 394 -22.65 -1.72 -24.49
N ASN A 395 -23.23 -2.69 -25.22
CA ASN A 395 -23.78 -3.91 -24.64
C ASN A 395 -23.45 -5.15 -25.49
N SER A 396 -23.73 -6.33 -24.94
CA SER A 396 -23.39 -7.62 -25.55
C SER A 396 -24.24 -8.00 -26.78
N ILE A 397 -25.17 -7.17 -27.24
CA ILE A 397 -26.10 -7.55 -28.32
C ILE A 397 -25.37 -7.73 -29.66
N ASN A 398 -24.50 -6.78 -30.02
CA ASN A 398 -23.84 -6.80 -31.32
C ASN A 398 -22.52 -7.58 -31.29
N CYS A 399 -21.81 -7.57 -30.16
CA CYS A 399 -20.51 -8.25 -30.02
C CYS A 399 -20.44 -9.08 -28.72
N PRO A 400 -21.25 -10.15 -28.59
CA PRO A 400 -21.34 -10.91 -27.35
C PRO A 400 -19.99 -11.53 -26.91
N ALA A 401 -19.05 -11.73 -27.83
CA ALA A 401 -17.71 -12.21 -27.52
C ALA A 401 -16.81 -11.23 -26.77
N LEU A 402 -17.12 -9.94 -26.82
CA LEU A 402 -16.24 -8.86 -26.38
C LEU A 402 -16.71 -8.16 -25.11
N HIS A 403 -17.92 -8.45 -24.63
CA HIS A 403 -18.52 -7.77 -23.49
C HIS A 403 -18.59 -8.68 -22.26
N GLY A 404 -18.52 -8.06 -21.10
CA GLY A 404 -18.65 -8.72 -19.80
C GLY A 404 -19.61 -7.94 -18.91
N ASP A 405 -20.52 -8.65 -18.24
CA ASP A 405 -21.47 -8.06 -17.31
C ASP A 405 -21.32 -8.70 -15.93
N GLY A 406 -20.78 -7.90 -15.01
CA GLY A 406 -20.60 -8.29 -13.61
C GLY A 406 -21.90 -8.59 -12.87
N SER A 407 -23.04 -8.10 -13.37
CA SER A 407 -24.35 -8.33 -12.77
C SER A 407 -24.92 -9.70 -13.14
N THR A 408 -24.91 -10.03 -14.43
CA THR A 408 -25.45 -11.28 -14.94
C THR A 408 -24.45 -12.44 -14.90
N GLY A 409 -23.15 -12.15 -14.76
CA GLY A 409 -22.10 -13.16 -14.80
C GLY A 409 -21.85 -13.71 -16.21
N ILE A 410 -22.28 -12.97 -17.24
CA ILE A 410 -22.12 -13.35 -18.63
C ILE A 410 -20.92 -12.58 -19.19
N TYR A 411 -19.93 -13.33 -19.66
CA TYR A 411 -18.70 -12.79 -20.21
C TYR A 411 -18.39 -13.47 -21.53
N GLY A 412 -18.13 -12.68 -22.56
CA GLY A 412 -17.61 -13.17 -23.82
C GLY A 412 -16.20 -13.74 -23.66
N SER A 413 -15.86 -14.73 -24.47
CA SER A 413 -14.58 -15.45 -24.42
C SER A 413 -13.37 -14.55 -24.63
N TYR A 414 -13.56 -13.38 -25.23
CA TYR A 414 -12.50 -12.42 -25.57
C TYR A 414 -12.69 -11.05 -24.88
N SER A 415 -13.56 -10.97 -23.86
CA SER A 415 -13.80 -9.72 -23.13
C SER A 415 -12.57 -9.19 -22.38
N MET A 416 -11.59 -10.06 -22.14
CA MET A 416 -10.33 -9.74 -21.47
C MET A 416 -9.21 -9.29 -22.43
N CYS A 417 -9.42 -9.33 -23.74
CA CYS A 417 -8.44 -8.89 -24.71
C CYS A 417 -8.31 -7.36 -24.72
N ASN A 418 -7.18 -6.83 -25.22
CA ASN A 418 -7.02 -5.37 -25.28
C ASN A 418 -7.98 -4.76 -26.32
N VAL A 419 -8.18 -3.44 -26.24
CA VAL A 419 -9.19 -2.75 -27.07
C VAL A 419 -8.93 -2.90 -28.58
N THR A 420 -7.66 -2.98 -29.00
CA THR A 420 -7.29 -3.16 -30.42
C THR A 420 -7.61 -4.57 -30.90
N GLU A 421 -7.30 -5.59 -30.10
CA GLU A 421 -7.66 -6.98 -30.39
C GLU A 421 -9.18 -7.16 -30.47
N ARG A 422 -9.92 -6.55 -29.53
CA ARG A 422 -11.39 -6.52 -29.54
C ARG A 422 -11.94 -5.82 -30.79
N LEU A 423 -11.35 -4.69 -31.20
CA LEU A 423 -11.72 -4.02 -32.45
C LEU A 423 -11.46 -4.91 -33.68
N SER A 424 -10.33 -5.61 -33.73
CA SER A 424 -10.03 -6.56 -34.81
C SER A 424 -11.13 -7.62 -34.93
N TRP A 425 -11.55 -8.24 -33.82
CA TRP A 425 -12.66 -9.19 -33.84
C TRP A 425 -13.96 -8.57 -34.37
N ALA A 426 -14.30 -7.36 -33.91
CA ALA A 426 -15.50 -6.65 -34.35
C ALA A 426 -15.48 -6.32 -35.86
N LEU A 427 -14.31 -5.93 -36.39
CA LEU A 427 -14.11 -5.66 -37.81
C LEU A 427 -14.20 -6.94 -38.65
N ASP A 428 -13.61 -8.04 -38.19
CA ASP A 428 -13.70 -9.34 -38.86
C ASP A 428 -15.16 -9.79 -38.97
N MET A 429 -15.92 -9.72 -37.87
CA MET A 429 -17.35 -10.03 -37.88
C MET A 429 -18.16 -9.10 -38.78
N LYS A 430 -17.80 -7.81 -38.86
CA LYS A 430 -18.45 -6.82 -39.74
C LYS A 430 -18.19 -7.13 -41.22
N TYR A 431 -17.01 -7.64 -41.58
CA TYR A 431 -16.55 -7.85 -42.95
C TYR A 431 -16.41 -9.32 -43.36
N GLN A 432 -16.92 -10.26 -42.57
CA GLN A 432 -16.72 -11.71 -42.71
C GLN A 432 -16.90 -12.26 -44.14
N ASP A 433 -17.84 -11.69 -44.92
CA ASP A 433 -18.11 -12.06 -46.32
C ASP A 433 -17.73 -10.98 -47.35
N ASN A 434 -17.02 -9.92 -46.94
CA ASN A 434 -16.66 -8.77 -47.76
C ASN A 434 -15.27 -8.20 -47.42
N LEU A 435 -14.21 -8.95 -47.75
CA LEU A 435 -12.83 -8.50 -47.59
C LEU A 435 -12.47 -7.25 -48.39
N VAL A 436 -13.21 -6.94 -49.47
CA VAL A 436 -13.06 -5.66 -50.19
C VAL A 436 -13.46 -4.51 -49.28
N GLY A 437 -14.58 -4.64 -48.56
CA GLY A 437 -14.99 -3.67 -47.54
C GLY A 437 -13.96 -3.47 -46.43
N CYS A 438 -13.28 -4.55 -45.99
CA CYS A 438 -12.17 -4.45 -45.06
C CYS A 438 -10.99 -3.65 -45.64
N THR A 439 -10.65 -3.88 -46.91
CA THR A 439 -9.54 -3.20 -47.59
C THR A 439 -9.82 -1.70 -47.80
N ASP A 440 -11.07 -1.35 -48.08
CA ASP A 440 -11.54 0.02 -48.31
C ASP A 440 -11.74 0.80 -47.00
N ASP A 441 -11.86 0.11 -45.86
CA ASP A 441 -11.96 0.74 -44.54
C ASP A 441 -10.60 1.38 -44.16
N PRO A 442 -10.56 2.69 -43.84
CA PRO A 442 -9.32 3.36 -43.47
C PRO A 442 -8.71 2.83 -42.17
N ASP A 443 -9.52 2.21 -41.31
CA ASP A 443 -9.14 1.75 -39.97
C ASP A 443 -8.94 0.23 -39.89
N ALA A 444 -9.11 -0.49 -41.00
CA ALA A 444 -8.91 -1.95 -41.06
C ALA A 444 -7.85 -2.35 -42.09
N THR A 445 -7.35 -3.57 -41.97
CA THR A 445 -6.45 -4.18 -42.97
C THR A 445 -6.71 -5.67 -43.03
N THR A 446 -6.50 -6.27 -44.20
CA THR A 446 -6.55 -7.72 -44.34
C THR A 446 -5.24 -8.36 -43.89
N GLN A 447 -5.33 -9.59 -43.41
CA GLN A 447 -4.20 -10.45 -43.10
C GLN A 447 -4.49 -11.90 -43.52
N GLU A 448 -3.45 -12.71 -43.63
CA GLU A 448 -3.60 -14.17 -43.75
C GLU A 448 -3.79 -14.78 -42.36
N THR A 449 -4.67 -15.77 -42.26
CA THR A 449 -4.88 -16.51 -41.01
C THR A 449 -3.67 -17.36 -40.68
N ASP A 450 -3.26 -17.38 -39.42
CA ASP A 450 -2.12 -18.17 -38.96
C ASP A 450 -2.57 -19.32 -38.04
N GLU A 451 -2.53 -20.55 -38.59
CA GLU A 451 -2.83 -21.79 -37.87
C GLU A 451 -1.60 -22.40 -37.16
N SER A 452 -0.47 -21.69 -37.08
CA SER A 452 0.76 -22.22 -36.48
C SER A 452 0.71 -22.40 -34.96
N TYR A 453 -0.29 -21.84 -34.29
CA TYR A 453 -0.52 -21.95 -32.85
C TYR A 453 -1.49 -23.09 -32.52
N ASP A 454 -1.25 -23.81 -31.41
CA ASP A 454 -2.19 -24.81 -30.85
C ASP A 454 -3.41 -24.12 -30.22
N CYS A 455 -4.27 -23.58 -31.08
CA CYS A 455 -5.46 -22.82 -30.73
C CYS A 455 -6.77 -23.59 -30.94
N GLU A 456 -6.70 -24.84 -31.44
CA GLU A 456 -7.89 -25.65 -31.75
C GLU A 456 -8.84 -25.74 -30.55
N ASN A 457 -8.31 -26.09 -29.37
CA ASN A 457 -9.07 -26.13 -28.12
C ASN A 457 -9.65 -24.77 -27.70
N VAL A 458 -8.94 -23.67 -28.00
CA VAL A 458 -9.41 -22.30 -27.68
C VAL A 458 -10.64 -21.97 -28.51
N TYR A 459 -10.59 -22.23 -29.83
CA TYR A 459 -11.70 -21.95 -30.74
C TYR A 459 -12.92 -22.83 -30.45
N GLU A 460 -12.71 -24.12 -30.19
CA GLU A 460 -13.79 -25.04 -29.84
C GLU A 460 -14.52 -24.60 -28.56
N GLN A 461 -13.76 -24.18 -27.53
CA GLN A 461 -14.34 -23.74 -26.27
C GLN A 461 -14.97 -22.35 -26.34
N ALA A 462 -14.43 -21.43 -27.14
CA ALA A 462 -15.04 -20.13 -27.37
C ALA A 462 -16.35 -20.23 -28.17
N GLY A 463 -16.39 -21.18 -29.11
CA GLY A 463 -17.50 -21.36 -30.04
C GLY A 463 -17.56 -20.27 -31.12
N ALA A 464 -18.41 -20.48 -32.13
CA ALA A 464 -18.47 -19.64 -33.32
C ALA A 464 -18.80 -18.16 -33.05
N VAL A 465 -19.53 -17.86 -31.97
CA VAL A 465 -19.89 -16.49 -31.57
C VAL A 465 -19.09 -16.00 -30.35
N GLY A 466 -18.08 -16.75 -29.91
CA GLY A 466 -17.16 -16.37 -28.82
C GLY A 466 -17.82 -16.18 -27.46
N THR A 467 -18.85 -16.95 -27.13
CA THR A 467 -19.57 -16.84 -25.83
C THR A 467 -19.32 -18.02 -24.89
N GLY A 468 -18.53 -19.00 -25.32
CA GLY A 468 -18.17 -20.13 -24.49
C GLY A 468 -17.10 -19.79 -23.45
N THR A 469 -16.88 -20.71 -22.52
CA THR A 469 -15.91 -20.52 -21.43
C THR A 469 -14.63 -21.29 -21.74
N ILE A 470 -13.53 -20.56 -21.93
CA ILE A 470 -12.22 -21.15 -22.16
C ILE A 470 -11.61 -21.54 -20.82
N THR A 471 -11.29 -22.83 -20.68
CA THR A 471 -10.71 -23.45 -19.48
C THR A 471 -9.38 -24.13 -19.77
N SER A 472 -9.06 -24.36 -21.05
CA SER A 472 -7.80 -24.93 -21.52
C SER A 472 -7.01 -23.83 -22.23
N PHE A 473 -5.80 -23.56 -21.75
CA PHE A 473 -4.93 -22.54 -22.33
C PHE A 473 -3.87 -23.18 -23.23
N PRO A 474 -3.49 -22.55 -24.36
CA PRO A 474 -2.41 -23.04 -25.20
C PRO A 474 -1.12 -23.21 -24.40
N THR A 475 -0.46 -24.36 -24.52
CA THR A 475 0.92 -24.50 -24.04
C THR A 475 1.86 -24.02 -25.15
N LEU A 476 2.46 -22.85 -24.99
CA LEU A 476 3.52 -22.39 -25.90
C LEU A 476 4.65 -23.42 -25.91
N THR A 477 4.82 -24.12 -27.02
CA THR A 477 5.99 -24.95 -27.31
C THR A 477 7.18 -24.07 -27.65
N THR A 478 7.72 -23.36 -26.66
CA THR A 478 9.10 -22.84 -26.70
C THR A 478 9.95 -23.65 -25.73
N ALA A 479 10.04 -24.95 -25.99
CA ALA A 479 11.00 -25.83 -25.33
C ALA A 479 12.35 -25.78 -26.04
N THR A 480 13.30 -25.01 -25.51
CA THR A 480 14.66 -25.52 -25.45
C THR A 480 14.69 -26.58 -24.34
N ASN A 481 14.75 -27.85 -24.79
CA ASN A 481 14.89 -29.06 -23.98
C ASN A 481 15.79 -28.90 -22.75
N ILE A 482 15.20 -28.99 -21.55
CA ILE A 482 15.78 -29.73 -20.42
C ILE A 482 14.61 -30.48 -19.76
N GLY A 483 14.52 -31.79 -20.01
CA GLY A 483 13.41 -32.61 -19.56
C GLY A 483 13.44 -32.90 -18.06
N TYR A 484 12.28 -32.86 -17.43
CA TYR A 484 11.95 -33.57 -16.19
C TYR A 484 10.48 -34.02 -16.22
N PRO A 485 10.15 -35.16 -15.58
CA PRO A 485 8.91 -35.89 -15.83
C PRO A 485 7.69 -35.20 -15.20
N SER A 486 6.57 -35.37 -15.89
CA SER A 486 5.21 -35.10 -15.45
C SER A 486 4.86 -35.86 -14.17
N ASP A 487 4.52 -35.15 -13.10
CA ASP A 487 3.68 -35.70 -12.04
C ASP A 487 2.58 -34.71 -11.67
N SER A 488 1.35 -35.20 -11.82
CA SER A 488 0.11 -34.60 -11.34
C SER A 488 0.16 -34.43 -9.83
N LEU A 489 0.03 -33.20 -9.33
CA LEU A 489 -0.15 -32.95 -7.89
C LEU A 489 -1.43 -32.16 -7.64
N THR A 490 -2.44 -32.89 -7.19
CA THR A 490 -3.55 -32.39 -6.38
C THR A 490 -3.01 -31.75 -5.11
N PRO A 491 -3.47 -30.54 -4.71
CA PRO A 491 -3.04 -29.95 -3.45
C PRO A 491 -3.79 -30.61 -2.29
N SER A 492 -3.15 -31.60 -1.65
CA SER A 492 -3.54 -32.06 -0.32
C SER A 492 -2.82 -31.21 0.74
N TYR A 493 -3.59 -30.38 1.43
CA TYR A 493 -3.19 -29.77 2.70
C TYR A 493 -2.80 -30.90 3.68
N TYR A 494 -1.57 -30.92 4.15
CA TYR A 494 -1.16 -31.78 5.26
C TYR A 494 -0.44 -30.98 6.34
N TYR A 495 -1.02 -31.05 7.53
CA TYR A 495 -0.46 -30.62 8.81
C TYR A 495 0.62 -31.65 9.20
N GLY A 496 1.85 -31.20 9.40
CA GLY A 496 2.97 -32.04 9.82
C GLY A 496 3.75 -31.34 10.91
N ASP A 497 3.43 -31.71 12.16
CA ASP A 497 4.25 -31.54 13.35
C ASP A 497 5.53 -32.38 13.16
N ASP A 498 6.71 -31.77 13.27
CA ASP A 498 7.89 -32.47 13.78
C ASP A 498 9.03 -31.52 14.16
N SER A 499 9.61 -31.86 15.31
CA SER A 499 10.69 -31.21 16.04
C SER A 499 11.99 -31.04 15.26
N ASN A 500 12.45 -29.79 15.09
CA ASN A 500 13.79 -29.51 14.61
C ASN A 500 14.80 -29.51 15.77
N SER A 501 15.30 -30.69 16.12
CA SER A 501 16.59 -30.80 16.81
C SER A 501 17.71 -30.43 15.83
N LEU A 502 18.40 -29.32 16.08
CA LEU A 502 19.56 -28.92 15.30
C LEU A 502 20.64 -30.01 15.37
N SER A 503 21.21 -30.38 14.22
CA SER A 503 22.36 -31.29 14.12
C SER A 503 23.48 -30.86 15.07
N GLY A 504 24.12 -31.82 15.75
CA GLY A 504 25.17 -31.54 16.76
C GLY A 504 26.34 -30.67 16.25
N GLY A 505 26.52 -30.56 14.92
CA GLY A 505 27.46 -29.61 14.30
C GLY A 505 27.01 -28.14 14.34
N ALA A 506 25.71 -27.86 14.28
CA ALA A 506 25.16 -26.50 14.34
C ALA A 506 25.23 -25.92 15.77
N ILE A 507 25.01 -26.76 16.79
CA ILE A 507 25.14 -26.37 18.20
C ILE A 507 26.60 -26.08 18.57
N ALA A 508 27.55 -26.85 18.04
CA ALA A 508 28.98 -26.60 18.23
C ALA A 508 29.47 -25.31 17.54
N GLY A 509 28.92 -24.97 16.37
CA GLY A 509 29.26 -23.73 15.66
C GLY A 509 28.77 -22.46 16.37
N ILE A 510 27.56 -22.49 16.93
CA ILE A 510 26.94 -21.33 17.59
C ILE A 510 27.64 -21.01 18.93
N ALA A 511 28.04 -22.03 19.69
CA ALA A 511 28.75 -21.85 20.96
C ALA A 511 30.18 -21.29 20.80
N ILE A 512 30.88 -21.66 19.72
CA ILE A 512 32.26 -21.20 19.46
C ILE A 512 32.24 -19.79 18.85
N GLY A 513 31.27 -19.48 17.99
CA GLY A 513 31.13 -18.16 17.37
C GLY A 513 30.75 -17.05 18.36
N SER A 514 29.91 -17.36 19.35
CA SER A 514 29.46 -16.38 20.35
C SER A 514 30.55 -16.01 21.37
N ILE A 515 31.44 -16.94 21.74
CA ILE A 515 32.56 -16.67 22.65
C ILE A 515 33.63 -15.77 21.98
N LEU A 516 33.90 -15.97 20.69
CA LEU A 516 34.86 -15.14 19.95
C LEU A 516 34.31 -13.75 19.60
N GLY A 517 33.00 -13.64 19.31
CA GLY A 517 32.34 -12.37 19.06
C GLY A 517 32.34 -11.42 20.27
N VAL A 518 32.02 -11.95 21.46
CA VAL A 518 32.00 -11.15 22.70
C VAL A 518 33.40 -10.68 23.12
N ALA A 519 34.44 -11.51 22.91
CA ALA A 519 35.82 -11.14 23.20
C ALA A 519 36.34 -10.01 22.29
N ALA A 520 35.94 -10.01 21.01
CA ALA A 520 36.31 -8.97 20.05
C ALA A 520 35.63 -7.62 20.33
N ILE A 521 34.35 -7.66 20.73
CA ILE A 521 33.60 -6.45 21.09
C ILE A 521 34.17 -5.83 22.39
N ALA A 522 34.47 -6.64 23.40
CA ALA A 522 35.05 -6.16 24.65
C ALA A 522 36.43 -5.51 24.46
N SER A 523 37.26 -6.07 23.57
CA SER A 523 38.59 -5.52 23.26
C SER A 523 38.52 -4.26 22.38
N GLY A 524 37.55 -4.17 21.46
CA GLY A 524 37.25 -2.94 20.72
C GLY A 524 36.78 -1.80 21.61
N CYS A 525 35.86 -2.07 22.55
CA CYS A 525 35.40 -1.09 23.53
C CYS A 525 36.54 -0.61 24.44
N ALA A 526 37.40 -1.51 24.92
CA ALA A 526 38.56 -1.15 25.75
C ALA A 526 39.56 -0.26 24.99
N TRP A 527 39.81 -0.54 23.71
CA TRP A 527 40.69 0.27 22.87
C TRP A 527 40.12 1.67 22.62
N PHE A 528 38.82 1.79 22.37
CA PHE A 528 38.14 3.06 22.18
C PHE A 528 38.16 3.93 23.45
N PHE A 529 37.97 3.34 24.63
CA PHE A 529 38.11 4.03 25.92
C PHE A 529 39.56 4.47 26.22
N CYS A 530 40.57 3.69 25.80
CA CYS A 530 41.98 4.08 25.92
C CYS A 530 42.38 5.24 24.99
N LEU A 531 41.78 5.33 23.81
CA LEU A 531 41.99 6.45 22.87
C LEU A 531 41.35 7.74 23.39
N ARG A 532 40.15 7.66 23.98
CA ARG A 532 39.47 8.83 24.59
C ARG A 532 40.25 9.42 25.77
N ARG A 533 40.92 8.58 26.59
CA ARG A 533 41.78 9.05 27.70
C ARG A 533 43.09 9.71 27.25
N ARG A 534 43.55 9.48 26.02
CA ARG A 534 44.77 10.12 25.48
C ARG A 534 44.50 11.51 24.89
N GLY A 535 43.27 11.76 24.41
CA GLY A 535 42.86 13.08 23.91
C GLY A 535 42.77 14.17 24.99
N PHE A 536 42.48 13.80 26.24
CA PHE A 536 42.28 14.77 27.33
C PHE A 536 43.60 15.24 28.02
N LYS A 537 44.75 14.65 27.69
CA LYS A 537 46.05 15.02 28.29
C LYS A 537 46.90 15.96 27.45
N ARG A 538 46.39 16.47 26.32
CA ARG A 538 47.18 17.29 25.38
C ARG A 538 46.85 18.80 25.39
N GLN A 539 46.00 19.28 26.30
CA GLN A 539 45.67 20.71 26.42
C GLN A 539 46.26 21.45 27.64
N ASN A 540 47.05 20.79 28.50
CA ASN A 540 47.75 21.47 29.60
C ASN A 540 49.25 21.21 29.53
N SER A 541 49.98 21.94 28.68
CA SER A 541 51.44 22.09 28.78
C SER A 541 51.97 23.05 27.71
N GLU A 542 51.74 24.36 27.87
CA GLU A 542 52.52 25.49 27.33
C GLU A 542 52.07 26.72 28.14
N SER A 543 52.87 27.66 28.62
CA SER A 543 54.30 27.82 28.89
C SER A 543 54.34 29.07 29.79
N SER A 544 54.96 28.99 30.97
CA SER A 544 55.38 30.21 31.69
C SER A 544 56.71 29.93 32.39
N ASN A 545 57.72 30.68 31.95
CA ASN A 545 59.11 30.59 32.37
C ASN A 545 59.52 31.96 32.94
N GLY A 546 60.02 31.98 34.19
CA GLY A 546 61.16 32.83 34.59
C GLY A 546 60.94 34.11 35.42
N ASN A 547 61.35 33.99 36.70
CA ASN A 547 62.10 34.97 37.55
C ASN A 547 61.40 35.88 38.59
N PRO A 548 62.09 36.25 39.70
CA PRO A 548 61.51 36.27 41.06
C PRO A 548 61.73 37.60 41.84
N ARG A 549 61.04 37.76 42.99
CA ARG A 549 61.56 38.30 44.29
C ARG A 549 60.44 38.75 45.25
N ASN A 550 60.68 38.46 46.55
CA ASN A 550 60.15 39.05 47.80
C ASN A 550 58.63 38.93 48.05
N SER A 551 58.09 38.61 49.23
CA SER A 551 58.56 38.60 50.63
C SER A 551 57.59 37.76 51.50
N THR A 552 58.14 37.10 52.53
CA THR A 552 57.53 36.39 53.69
C THR A 552 56.66 37.26 54.61
N PRO A 553 56.07 36.76 55.73
CA PRO A 553 55.47 35.45 56.06
C PRO A 553 54.09 35.57 56.77
N ALA A 554 53.37 34.46 57.02
CA ALA A 554 52.94 33.93 58.34
C ALA A 554 51.57 33.24 58.12
N ASP A 555 51.13 32.11 58.71
CA ASP A 555 51.55 31.35 59.88
C ASP A 555 51.01 29.89 59.82
N HIS A 556 51.80 28.99 60.41
CA HIS A 556 51.49 27.81 61.25
C HIS A 556 50.28 26.88 60.91
N LEU A 557 50.50 25.62 60.47
CA LEU A 557 50.90 24.38 61.19
C LEU A 557 49.72 23.41 61.50
N PHE A 558 49.56 22.43 60.59
CA PHE A 558 49.19 21.00 60.70
C PHE A 558 49.55 20.27 62.04
N PRO A 559 49.17 18.97 62.29
CA PRO A 559 48.15 18.05 61.69
C PRO A 559 47.48 17.08 62.76
N PRO A 560 47.17 15.76 62.52
CA PRO A 560 45.78 15.25 62.43
C PRO A 560 45.52 13.93 63.24
N ARG A 561 44.43 13.21 62.90
CA ARG A 561 44.09 11.77 63.11
C ARG A 561 42.88 11.53 64.02
N ASN A 562 42.12 10.43 63.97
CA ASN A 562 41.63 9.49 62.93
C ASN A 562 40.69 8.52 63.71
N MET A 563 39.70 7.93 63.01
CA MET A 563 39.09 6.59 63.23
C MET A 563 37.92 6.36 64.21
N ARG A 564 36.82 5.86 63.59
CA ARG A 564 35.97 4.67 63.88
C ARG A 564 34.96 4.64 65.05
N GLY A 565 33.69 4.35 64.68
CA GLY A 565 32.99 3.14 65.15
C GLY A 565 31.49 3.26 65.48
N GLY A 566 30.66 2.40 64.86
CA GLY A 566 29.34 1.92 65.35
C GLY A 566 28.10 2.67 64.84
N SER A 567 27.33 2.18 63.85
CA SER A 567 26.32 1.09 63.89
C SER A 567 24.98 1.47 64.55
N ALA A 568 23.92 1.56 63.75
CA ALA A 568 22.69 0.75 63.83
C ALA A 568 21.43 1.50 63.34
N SER A 569 20.70 0.80 62.47
CA SER A 569 19.39 1.07 61.87
C SER A 569 18.22 0.96 62.86
N VAL A 570 17.16 1.77 62.67
CA VAL A 570 15.78 1.44 63.08
C VAL A 570 14.79 1.98 62.03
N ILE A 571 13.76 1.16 61.80
CA ILE A 571 12.62 1.25 60.88
C ILE A 571 11.50 2.16 61.45
N SER A 572 10.79 2.88 60.59
CA SER A 572 9.35 3.24 60.73
C SER A 572 8.87 3.79 59.37
N ASP A 573 8.01 3.14 58.59
CA ASP A 573 6.56 2.91 58.73
C ASP A 573 5.68 4.15 58.47
N ASP A 574 4.54 3.87 57.83
CA ASP A 574 3.36 4.71 57.58
C ASP A 574 3.43 5.87 56.56
N SER A 575 2.38 6.26 55.83
CA SER A 575 1.05 5.74 55.42
C SER A 575 0.30 6.96 54.85
N ARG A 576 -0.67 6.70 53.96
CA ARG A 576 -1.85 7.55 53.64
C ARG A 576 -1.65 8.79 52.74
N ASP A 577 -2.31 8.83 51.58
CA ASP A 577 -3.74 9.13 51.33
C ASP A 577 -3.95 10.63 51.11
N MET A 578 -4.36 11.03 49.90
CA MET A 578 -4.93 12.35 49.66
C MET A 578 -5.99 12.28 48.56
N SER A 579 -7.20 12.55 49.03
CA SER A 579 -8.46 12.86 48.39
C SER A 579 -8.44 14.07 47.44
N GLU A 580 -9.08 13.88 46.30
CA GLU A 580 -10.17 14.68 45.68
C GLU A 580 -10.33 16.20 45.91
N LEU A 581 -10.48 16.88 44.74
CA LEU A 581 -11.33 18.04 44.36
C LEU A 581 -10.85 19.48 44.67
N PRO A 582 -11.30 20.53 43.92
CA PRO A 582 -12.41 20.58 42.94
C PRO A 582 -12.16 21.32 41.59
N GLN A 583 -13.17 21.18 40.73
CA GLN A 583 -13.48 21.94 39.51
C GLN A 583 -13.50 23.47 39.68
N PHE A 584 -13.20 24.18 38.59
CA PHE A 584 -13.57 25.59 38.42
C PHE A 584 -14.13 25.81 37.00
N ASP A 585 -15.38 26.28 36.95
CA ASP A 585 -16.09 26.78 35.78
C ASP A 585 -16.09 28.32 35.83
N GLY A 586 -16.12 28.98 34.67
CA GLY A 586 -16.12 30.44 34.59
C GLY A 586 -15.87 31.00 33.19
N SER A 587 -16.84 30.85 32.30
CA SER A 587 -17.06 31.71 31.13
C SER A 587 -17.13 33.21 31.50
N TYR A 588 -16.53 34.12 30.70
CA TYR A 588 -17.20 35.27 30.05
C TYR A 588 -16.27 36.37 29.46
N ILE A 589 -16.61 36.80 28.23
CA ILE A 589 -16.43 38.11 27.54
C ILE A 589 -15.04 38.52 27.01
N GLY A 590 -14.99 38.85 25.71
CA GLY A 590 -14.09 39.89 25.20
C GLY A 590 -13.86 39.92 23.69
N GLN A 591 -14.85 40.33 22.90
CA GLN A 591 -14.61 40.79 21.52
C GLN A 591 -13.70 42.03 21.53
N SER A 592 -12.67 42.04 20.67
CA SER A 592 -12.07 43.28 20.14
C SER A 592 -11.24 42.98 18.90
N SER A 593 -11.74 43.48 17.78
CA SER A 593 -11.03 43.76 16.53
C SER A 593 -9.68 44.45 16.72
N THR A 594 -8.68 44.12 15.88
CA THR A 594 -7.95 45.10 15.06
C THR A 594 -6.99 44.42 14.06
N GLN A 595 -7.35 44.61 12.80
CA GLN A 595 -6.55 44.66 11.59
C GLN A 595 -5.18 45.34 11.77
N TRP A 596 -4.08 44.67 11.40
CA TRP A 596 -2.82 45.33 11.05
C TRP A 596 -2.19 44.72 9.79
N SER A 597 -1.73 45.64 8.96
CA SER A 597 -1.28 45.48 7.59
C SER A 597 0.15 44.97 7.48
N ARG A 598 0.41 44.46 6.29
CA ARG A 598 1.71 44.16 5.68
C ARG A 598 2.61 45.43 5.59
N THR A 599 3.91 45.17 5.47
CA THR A 599 5.03 45.95 4.86
C THR A 599 6.07 46.62 5.78
N GLU A 600 7.33 46.44 5.34
CA GLU A 600 8.62 47.05 5.72
C GLU A 600 9.43 46.35 6.84
N LEU A 601 10.58 45.73 6.51
CA LEU A 601 11.85 46.40 6.27
C LEU A 601 12.95 45.43 5.78
N HIS A 602 13.64 45.84 4.71
CA HIS A 602 14.97 45.36 4.33
C HIS A 602 16.05 46.14 5.10
N SER A 603 17.12 45.43 5.48
CA SER A 603 18.53 45.85 5.73
C SER A 603 19.04 45.06 6.93
N ILE A 604 20.13 44.29 6.83
CA ILE A 604 21.52 44.77 6.87
C ILE A 604 22.44 43.70 6.21
N GLN A 605 23.23 44.11 5.21
CA GLN A 605 24.61 43.66 4.96
C GLN A 605 25.51 44.70 5.65
N SER A 606 26.66 44.44 6.28
CA SER A 606 27.89 43.75 5.86
C SER A 606 28.76 43.47 7.12
N GLU A 607 29.70 42.51 7.15
CA GLU A 607 31.14 42.75 6.92
C GLU A 607 31.92 41.42 6.74
N VAL A 608 32.93 41.45 5.86
CA VAL A 608 33.85 40.37 5.42
C VAL A 608 35.23 40.59 6.07
N PRO A 609 36.18 39.63 6.15
CA PRO A 609 37.18 39.52 5.07
C PRO A 609 37.62 38.09 4.68
N ALA A 610 38.12 38.01 3.44
CA ALA A 610 38.45 36.83 2.66
C ALA A 610 39.79 36.15 3.01
N GLY A 611 39.88 34.84 2.71
CA GLY A 611 41.14 34.09 2.67
C GLY A 611 41.00 32.70 2.03
N TYR A 612 41.60 32.55 0.84
CA TYR A 612 41.90 31.35 0.05
C TYR A 612 40.86 30.79 -0.94
N ARG A 613 41.26 30.91 -2.21
CA ARG A 613 40.70 30.38 -3.47
C ARG A 613 41.23 28.97 -3.78
N SER A 614 40.49 28.29 -4.67
CA SER A 614 40.78 27.09 -5.47
C SER A 614 40.70 25.78 -4.68
N ILE A 615 39.98 24.74 -5.10
CA ILE A 615 39.85 24.06 -6.41
C ILE A 615 38.41 23.46 -6.41
N ILE A 616 37.52 23.61 -7.38
CA ILE A 616 37.37 22.83 -8.63
C ILE A 616 36.28 23.53 -9.47
N GLU A 617 36.66 24.06 -10.63
CA GLU A 617 35.80 24.19 -11.82
C GLU A 617 36.18 23.05 -12.77
N ARG A 618 35.23 22.66 -13.64
CA ARG A 618 35.16 21.51 -14.58
C ARG A 618 34.37 20.34 -13.95
N ASP A 619 33.13 20.05 -14.34
CA ASP A 619 32.54 20.08 -15.68
C ASP A 619 31.08 20.57 -15.67
N ALA A 620 30.84 21.72 -16.30
CA ALA A 620 29.53 22.14 -16.78
C ALA A 620 29.74 22.95 -18.06
N ALA A 621 29.66 22.28 -19.20
CA ALA A 621 29.37 22.89 -20.50
C ALA A 621 29.05 21.79 -21.51
N ILE A 622 27.79 21.72 -21.93
CA ILE A 622 27.33 21.72 -23.33
C ILE A 622 25.79 21.67 -23.26
N SER A 623 25.15 22.81 -23.47
CA SER A 623 24.15 23.02 -24.53
C SER A 623 23.34 24.28 -24.24
N GLU A 624 23.86 25.43 -24.68
CA GLU A 624 23.02 26.57 -25.05
C GLU A 624 22.93 26.60 -26.58
N MET A 625 21.72 26.75 -27.12
CA MET A 625 21.31 27.93 -27.90
C MET A 625 20.02 27.62 -28.67
N HIS A 626 18.94 28.35 -28.37
CA HIS A 626 18.45 29.41 -29.25
C HIS A 626 17.24 30.13 -28.62
N THR A 627 17.40 31.43 -28.42
CA THR A 627 16.35 32.43 -28.15
C THR A 627 15.59 32.76 -29.45
N PRO A 628 14.40 33.39 -29.39
CA PRO A 628 14.37 34.85 -29.57
C PRO A 628 13.28 35.62 -28.77
N VAL A 629 13.63 36.78 -28.20
CA VAL A 629 13.21 38.15 -28.57
C VAL A 629 11.76 38.54 -28.23
N SER A 630 11.65 39.43 -27.24
CA SER A 630 10.51 40.28 -26.92
C SER A 630 10.49 41.57 -27.77
N ARG A 631 9.33 41.96 -28.29
CA ARG A 631 9.06 43.31 -28.81
C ARG A 631 7.60 43.68 -28.52
N GLY A 632 7.39 44.82 -27.85
CA GLY A 632 6.06 45.40 -27.62
C GLY A 632 5.60 46.28 -28.77
N SER A 633 4.27 46.47 -28.85
CA SER A 633 3.52 47.70 -29.19
C SER A 633 2.12 47.36 -29.73
N ASP A 634 1.10 47.79 -28.99
CA ASP A 634 -0.22 48.31 -29.34
C ASP A 634 -0.98 47.79 -30.59
N LEU A 635 -2.23 47.37 -30.38
CA LEU A 635 -3.42 47.83 -31.11
C LEU A 635 -4.71 47.24 -30.51
N GLU A 636 -5.61 48.14 -30.10
CA GLU A 636 -6.98 47.87 -29.64
C GLU A 636 -7.92 47.44 -30.79
N HIS A 637 -9.08 46.90 -30.39
CA HIS A 637 -10.38 46.74 -31.08
C HIS A 637 -10.82 45.35 -31.62
N PRO A 638 -12.14 45.05 -31.62
CA PRO A 638 -12.76 44.17 -30.63
C PRO A 638 -13.28 42.84 -31.22
N SER A 639 -13.46 41.83 -30.36
CA SER A 639 -14.15 40.57 -30.71
C SER A 639 -15.67 40.67 -30.50
N PRO A 640 -16.49 40.05 -31.37
CA PRO A 640 -17.94 40.18 -31.35
C PRO A 640 -18.61 39.23 -30.36
N VAL A 641 -19.61 39.77 -29.68
CA VAL A 641 -20.62 39.08 -28.88
C VAL A 641 -21.55 38.28 -29.80
N ILE A 642 -21.75 37.00 -29.53
CA ILE A 642 -22.82 36.19 -30.10
C ILE A 642 -23.72 35.69 -28.94
N PRO A 643 -25.05 35.89 -29.02
CA PRO A 643 -25.99 35.67 -27.92
C PRO A 643 -26.51 34.22 -27.82
N PRO A 644 -26.98 33.77 -26.65
CA PRO A 644 -27.76 32.54 -26.52
C PRO A 644 -29.22 32.76 -26.96
N SER A 645 -29.77 31.80 -27.70
CA SER A 645 -31.19 31.72 -28.07
C SER A 645 -32.00 30.81 -27.13
N PRO A 646 -33.35 30.96 -27.09
CA PRO A 646 -34.16 30.70 -25.88
C PRO A 646 -35.09 29.47 -25.98
N MET A 647 -35.87 29.27 -24.91
CA MET A 647 -37.01 28.34 -24.66
C MET A 647 -36.62 27.13 -23.78
N GLY A 648 -37.37 26.77 -22.73
CA GLY A 648 -38.72 27.14 -22.34
C GLY A 648 -38.98 26.97 -20.84
N SER A 649 -40.09 27.56 -20.42
CA SER A 649 -40.58 27.72 -19.07
C SER A 649 -40.94 26.41 -18.37
N GLU A 650 -40.56 26.27 -17.10
CA GLU A 650 -41.40 25.56 -16.12
C GLU A 650 -41.56 26.39 -14.84
N LYS A 651 -42.79 26.39 -14.36
CA LYS A 651 -43.32 27.19 -13.26
C LYS A 651 -42.82 26.69 -11.90
N GLU A 652 -42.58 27.66 -11.03
CA GLU A 652 -42.35 27.50 -9.59
C GLU A 652 -43.60 27.06 -8.78
N LEU A 653 -43.31 26.24 -7.76
CA LEU A 653 -43.90 26.12 -6.41
C LEU A 653 -45.21 25.30 -6.18
N PRO A 654 -45.47 24.75 -4.95
CA PRO A 654 -44.62 24.62 -3.75
C PRO A 654 -44.66 23.24 -3.04
N ALA A 655 -43.76 23.12 -2.04
CA ALA A 655 -43.70 22.07 -1.02
C ALA A 655 -45.04 21.80 -0.30
N PHE A 656 -45.31 20.51 -0.03
CA PHE A 656 -46.27 20.10 1.00
C PHE A 656 -45.68 19.02 1.90
N ARG A 657 -45.72 19.35 3.19
CA ARG A 657 -45.43 18.52 4.36
C ARG A 657 -46.76 17.92 4.81
N THR A 658 -46.88 16.60 4.94
CA THR A 658 -47.90 16.00 5.82
C THR A 658 -47.47 14.64 6.38
N ARG A 659 -47.69 14.55 7.68
CA ARG A 659 -47.65 13.41 8.59
C ARG A 659 -49.11 12.94 8.76
N MET A 660 -49.37 11.62 8.78
CA MET A 660 -50.46 10.92 9.52
C MET A 660 -50.48 9.44 9.09
N GLU A 661 -50.18 8.50 9.99
CA GLU A 661 -51.11 7.75 10.86
C GLU A 661 -51.89 6.62 10.16
N ASP A 662 -51.34 5.42 10.30
CA ASP A 662 -51.93 4.21 10.91
C ASP A 662 -53.44 3.92 10.73
N LYS A 663 -53.77 2.84 10.00
CA LYS A 663 -54.99 2.01 10.16
C LYS A 663 -54.78 0.56 9.67
N SER A 664 -54.54 -0.34 10.63
CA SER A 664 -55.11 -1.69 10.81
C SER A 664 -55.72 -2.50 9.64
N LEU A 665 -55.09 -3.67 9.35
CA LEU A 665 -55.61 -5.07 9.17
C LEU A 665 -56.70 -5.39 8.09
N PRO A 666 -56.85 -6.65 7.56
CA PRO A 666 -56.40 -7.93 8.14
C PRO A 666 -55.76 -9.01 7.21
N SER A 667 -55.00 -9.89 7.86
CA SER A 667 -54.76 -11.33 7.60
C SER A 667 -55.45 -12.00 6.40
N MET A 668 -54.65 -12.54 5.47
CA MET A 668 -54.98 -13.77 4.74
C MET A 668 -53.79 -14.73 4.68
N LYS A 669 -54.00 -15.91 5.27
CA LYS A 669 -53.20 -17.13 5.12
C LYS A 669 -53.39 -17.71 3.72
N LEU A 670 -52.31 -18.10 3.05
CA LEU A 670 -52.27 -19.16 2.01
C LEU A 670 -50.82 -19.70 1.97
N LEU A 671 -50.57 -20.84 2.63
CA LEU A 671 -50.52 -22.19 2.05
C LEU A 671 -49.18 -22.50 1.35
N SER A 672 -48.28 -23.14 2.11
CA SER A 672 -47.08 -23.84 1.64
C SER A 672 -47.45 -25.11 0.85
N PRO A 673 -46.77 -25.44 -0.25
CA PRO A 673 -46.86 -26.77 -0.83
C PRO A 673 -45.83 -27.73 -0.18
N MET A 674 -46.34 -28.79 0.43
CA MET A 674 -45.57 -29.98 0.80
C MET A 674 -45.21 -30.77 -0.46
N ILE A 675 -43.92 -30.98 -0.71
CA ILE A 675 -43.43 -31.96 -1.69
C ILE A 675 -43.31 -33.30 -0.98
N LYS A 676 -44.05 -34.29 -1.50
CA LYS A 676 -44.07 -35.68 -1.04
C LYS A 676 -43.21 -36.50 -2.00
N VAL A 677 -42.04 -36.96 -1.54
CA VAL A 677 -41.20 -37.92 -2.27
C VAL A 677 -41.61 -39.33 -1.85
N SER A 678 -42.04 -40.15 -2.81
CA SER A 678 -42.15 -41.61 -2.65
C SER A 678 -41.02 -42.28 -3.44
N PRO A 679 -40.45 -43.38 -2.94
CA PRO A 679 -39.31 -44.05 -3.57
C PRO A 679 -39.79 -45.14 -4.55
N VAL A 680 -39.19 -45.17 -5.74
CA VAL A 680 -38.86 -46.39 -6.51
C VAL A 680 -37.56 -46.13 -7.25
#